data_AF-A0A9D9K3E8-F1
#
_entry.id   AF-A0A9D9K3E8-F1
#
_cell.length_a   1.000
_cell.length_b   1.000
_cell.length_c   1.000
_cell.angle_alpha   90.00
_cell.angle_beta   90.00
_cell.angle_gamma   90.00
#
_symmetry.space_group_name_H-M   'P 1'
#
loop_
_entity.id
_entity.type
_entity.pdbx_description
1 polymer ?
#
loop_
_entity_poly.entity_id
_entity_poly.type
_entity_poly.pdbx_seq_one_letter_code
_entity_poly.pdbx_strand_id
1 'polypeptide(L)'
;MFPNPVPMARALALMTLLLTLLAAPALAQSNPTIVDETGQLDTAAVQRAAQPLIARGARVGVFIVQRGGEDDALRRYQRAGFADGSAINADAILIYVSFDPRYSEIAYGDRWNAALRTNDNAETIRQNRLNPGLASGNTTRGVVDALTEIERSIASPPVPAGGTTVTINPVPIVVGVIFLVLLAIGGPMFWSRFQKRRAAAKALEAARTAAEEARRSASSAIVDVSQALRSAREKAQFDKVSYTESDVRQLAAMQGDVEQQVARLQERFSEIEKHLALRRTPAQADYETVAQQYRQLEQEITAARERLAQVEARRAELDRIAQAAPGEVDKAKKALADVAAQFSALSADLQSEAALRTAGSLVERAEQLLKERRAADAITAAQAASATLTSFADVVARMRDISDGIAAGRAAAERAAAQGFRVEAGMASFNTAEGLLRQAAAALPVVGPEGVASLLDQADKAREMGVLRGGGLPARYRANLERIENVKAAGEALAAFIDEGWRVFDIVDEFAESSWSDIRGNGSEAERAADEAQELWERAAERNSMERQEFIEASADLDAAEERIAYARALIEAIIKRLKDLEAARDAARDEIAAAEADIMQGRAFIAANDPDVGREPEKLLARAESALAQARAEIGQERPDWLQIVRLAHEANHLADEALRGARSEVEAMNRLREQLKRMQQVATAEVQKIVQFVSIHPRDIPVGAKDKINGLQINLQAAYAAAQSVDQKEEEARAAALRDAIERYTALEQQAAGIYEEIRSHFQRLEAMRQRVRAESERAKAAISRAEQLSARAGSLVSRDAAGFALLQEARTSYNQIGQVYNEADMQRALRWAQEAYEKAERASRIFEALIRAASQGDDSLGDFIGGVLVGTLLNDSRPRRSSWSGGSRGGGGFGGGSRGSGGFGSGGRSGGGFGGGGRSGGGFGGGRSGGGW
;
A
#
# COMPACT_ATOMS: atom_id res chain seq x y z
N MET A 1 5.72 -74.01 27.14
CA MET A 1 6.74 -73.16 26.48
C MET A 1 6.01 -71.90 26.04
N PHE A 2 6.33 -70.73 26.57
CA PHE A 2 5.60 -69.49 26.28
C PHE A 2 6.21 -68.74 25.07
N PRO A 3 5.39 -68.14 24.18
CA PRO A 3 5.89 -67.27 23.13
C PRO A 3 6.22 -65.88 23.72
N ASN A 4 7.43 -65.36 23.44
CA ASN A 4 7.82 -64.01 23.84
C ASN A 4 7.25 -62.94 22.87
N PRO A 5 6.80 -61.78 23.37
CA PRO A 5 6.33 -60.68 22.52
C PRO A 5 7.51 -59.94 21.87
N VAL A 6 7.38 -59.64 20.58
CA VAL A 6 8.29 -58.74 19.84
C VAL A 6 7.79 -57.29 20.02
N PRO A 7 8.65 -56.30 20.37
CA PRO A 7 8.17 -55.06 20.95
C PRO A 7 7.62 -54.03 19.95
N MET A 8 6.58 -53.31 20.38
CA MET A 8 5.94 -52.18 19.66
C MET A 8 6.92 -51.05 19.26
N ALA A 9 8.11 -50.98 19.84
CA ALA A 9 9.11 -49.95 19.58
C ALA A 9 9.46 -49.79 18.08
N ARG A 10 9.50 -50.87 17.30
CA ARG A 10 9.76 -50.78 15.85
C ARG A 10 8.57 -50.25 15.05
N ALA A 11 7.34 -50.52 15.49
CA ALA A 11 6.14 -49.93 14.89
C ALA A 11 6.07 -48.42 15.19
N LEU A 12 6.34 -48.02 16.44
CA LEU A 12 6.40 -46.61 16.82
C LEU A 12 7.48 -45.84 16.06
N ALA A 13 8.68 -46.42 15.90
CA ALA A 13 9.79 -45.79 15.18
C ALA A 13 9.50 -45.58 13.67
N LEU A 14 8.81 -46.53 13.02
CA LEU A 14 8.32 -46.30 11.65
C LEU A 14 7.19 -45.26 11.63
N MET A 15 6.30 -45.24 12.62
CA MET A 15 5.21 -44.25 12.68
C MET A 15 5.73 -42.82 12.91
N THR A 16 6.73 -42.61 13.75
CA THR A 16 7.34 -41.27 13.93
C THR A 16 8.16 -40.85 12.72
N LEU A 17 8.83 -41.77 12.02
CA LEU A 17 9.49 -41.47 10.75
C LEU A 17 8.47 -41.10 9.65
N LEU A 18 7.33 -41.80 9.58
CA LEU A 18 6.25 -41.44 8.66
C LEU A 18 5.59 -40.10 9.04
N LEU A 19 5.35 -39.85 10.33
CA LEU A 19 4.76 -38.59 10.80
C LEU A 19 5.68 -37.39 10.58
N THR A 20 7.00 -37.56 10.66
CA THR A 20 7.96 -36.49 10.28
C THR A 20 8.03 -36.28 8.77
N LEU A 21 7.82 -37.32 7.96
CA LEU A 21 7.75 -37.21 6.50
C LEU A 21 6.39 -36.73 5.95
N LEU A 22 5.30 -36.84 6.71
CA LEU A 22 3.97 -36.30 6.36
C LEU A 22 3.64 -34.96 7.04
N ALA A 23 4.55 -34.39 7.83
CA ALA A 23 4.39 -33.07 8.47
C ALA A 23 4.81 -31.88 7.56
N ALA A 24 5.28 -32.13 6.34
CA ALA A 24 5.41 -31.13 5.28
C ALA A 24 4.26 -31.35 4.28
N PRO A 25 3.30 -30.41 4.15
CA PRO A 25 3.62 -29.01 3.83
C PRO A 25 2.74 -27.95 4.53
N ALA A 26 3.30 -27.16 5.45
CA ALA A 26 2.58 -26.00 6.03
C ALA A 26 3.44 -24.80 6.52
N LEU A 27 4.78 -24.85 6.46
CA LEU A 27 5.64 -23.69 6.80
C LEU A 27 6.83 -23.54 5.83
N ALA A 28 6.52 -23.24 4.57
CA ALA A 28 7.49 -22.57 3.72
C ALA A 28 7.56 -21.09 4.13
N GLN A 29 8.39 -20.76 5.12
CA GLN A 29 8.73 -19.37 5.42
C GLN A 29 9.52 -18.81 4.23
N SER A 30 8.83 -18.08 3.36
CA SER A 30 9.42 -17.40 2.21
C SER A 30 10.26 -16.21 2.69
N ASN A 31 11.48 -16.49 3.13
CA ASN A 31 12.46 -15.48 3.51
C ASN A 31 12.65 -14.45 2.37
N PRO A 32 12.95 -13.18 2.70
CA PRO A 32 13.21 -12.17 1.67
C PRO A 32 14.44 -12.58 0.87
N THR A 33 14.41 -12.33 -0.44
CA THR A 33 15.63 -12.46 -1.26
C THR A 33 16.50 -11.25 -0.99
N ILE A 34 17.67 -11.45 -0.42
CA ILE A 34 18.64 -10.39 -0.12
C ILE A 34 19.89 -10.62 -0.95
N VAL A 35 20.29 -9.59 -1.70
CA VAL A 35 21.58 -9.49 -2.38
C VAL A 35 22.26 -8.24 -1.85
N ASP A 36 23.45 -8.39 -1.27
CA ASP A 36 24.29 -7.27 -0.84
C ASP A 36 25.72 -7.51 -1.35
N GLU A 37 26.16 -6.70 -2.31
CA GLU A 37 27.51 -6.72 -2.88
C GLU A 37 28.51 -5.86 -2.07
N THR A 38 28.00 -5.08 -1.11
CA THR A 38 28.74 -4.08 -0.33
C THR A 38 29.08 -4.51 1.09
N GLY A 39 28.37 -5.51 1.63
CA GLY A 39 28.52 -6.01 2.99
C GLY A 39 28.05 -5.05 4.10
N GLN A 40 27.23 -4.06 3.76
CA GLN A 40 26.76 -2.99 4.68
C GLN A 40 25.39 -3.29 5.32
N LEU A 41 24.80 -4.44 5.03
CA LEU A 41 23.44 -4.79 5.41
C LEU A 41 23.39 -5.84 6.53
N ASP A 42 22.83 -5.49 7.70
CA ASP A 42 22.40 -6.47 8.71
C ASP A 42 21.20 -7.25 8.13
N THR A 43 21.50 -8.40 7.53
CA THR A 43 20.51 -9.28 6.93
C THR A 43 19.49 -9.78 7.96
N ALA A 44 19.85 -9.89 9.24
CA ALA A 44 18.93 -10.32 10.30
C ALA A 44 17.99 -9.18 10.75
N ALA A 45 18.41 -7.91 10.71
CA ALA A 45 17.51 -6.76 10.85
C ALA A 45 16.54 -6.66 9.67
N VAL A 46 17.04 -6.77 8.44
CA VAL A 46 16.21 -6.71 7.22
C VAL A 46 15.22 -7.87 7.15
N GLN A 47 15.64 -9.09 7.50
CA GLN A 47 14.72 -10.24 7.61
C GLN A 47 13.61 -9.98 8.64
N ARG A 48 13.94 -9.49 9.85
CA ARG A 48 12.93 -9.13 10.87
C ARG A 48 11.95 -8.06 10.38
N ALA A 49 12.43 -7.04 9.66
CA ALA A 49 11.59 -5.99 9.08
C ALA A 49 10.69 -6.49 7.94
N ALA A 50 11.13 -7.51 7.18
CA ALA A 50 10.36 -8.11 6.10
C ALA A 50 9.27 -9.11 6.57
N GLN A 51 9.43 -9.76 7.74
CA GLN A 51 8.50 -10.80 8.21
C GLN A 51 7.02 -10.37 8.24
N PRO A 52 6.62 -9.16 8.68
CA PRO A 52 5.22 -8.72 8.62
C PRO A 52 4.66 -8.63 7.19
N LEU A 53 5.47 -8.20 6.22
CA LEU A 53 5.08 -8.14 4.80
C LEU A 53 4.91 -9.55 4.22
N ILE A 54 5.84 -10.45 4.55
CA ILE A 54 5.80 -11.87 4.19
C ILE A 54 4.56 -12.55 4.82
N ALA A 55 4.21 -12.24 6.07
CA ALA A 55 3.00 -12.74 6.73
C ALA A 55 1.69 -12.20 6.09
N ARG A 56 1.73 -11.03 5.46
CA ARG A 56 0.65 -10.52 4.58
C ARG A 56 0.68 -11.13 3.17
N GLY A 57 1.63 -12.04 2.89
CA GLY A 57 1.81 -12.72 1.61
C GLY A 57 2.49 -11.86 0.55
N ALA A 58 3.43 -11.00 0.93
CA ALA A 58 4.29 -10.28 -0.01
C ALA A 58 5.60 -11.03 -0.27
N ARG A 59 6.05 -11.05 -1.53
CA ARG A 59 7.38 -11.55 -1.90
C ARG A 59 8.38 -10.40 -1.83
N VAL A 60 9.17 -10.35 -0.77
CA VAL A 60 10.11 -9.25 -0.51
C VAL A 60 11.49 -9.51 -1.14
N GLY A 61 12.02 -8.51 -1.85
CA GLY A 61 13.38 -8.50 -2.41
C GLY A 61 14.15 -7.24 -2.01
N VAL A 62 15.43 -7.39 -1.66
CA VAL A 62 16.35 -6.28 -1.34
C VAL A 62 17.67 -6.49 -2.08
N PHE A 63 18.07 -5.50 -2.86
CA PHE A 63 19.23 -5.55 -3.74
C PHE A 63 20.13 -4.33 -3.51
N ILE A 64 21.27 -4.52 -2.86
CA ILE A 64 22.29 -3.50 -2.62
C ILE A 64 23.49 -3.84 -3.49
N VAL A 65 23.81 -2.97 -4.45
CA VAL A 65 24.84 -3.22 -5.48
C VAL A 65 25.89 -2.13 -5.49
N GLN A 66 27.13 -2.47 -5.84
CA GLN A 66 28.18 -1.45 -5.91
C GLN A 66 27.99 -0.52 -7.11
N ARG A 67 27.59 -1.06 -8.27
CA ARG A 67 27.39 -0.33 -9.53
C ARG A 67 26.18 -0.86 -10.32
N GLY A 68 25.37 0.03 -10.88
CA GLY A 68 24.15 -0.35 -11.62
C GLY A 68 23.13 0.79 -11.79
N GLY A 69 21.87 0.44 -12.09
CA GLY A 69 20.78 1.39 -12.36
C GLY A 69 19.49 0.66 -12.73
N GLU A 70 18.52 1.36 -13.33
CA GLU A 70 17.17 0.85 -13.67
C GLU A 70 17.20 -0.46 -14.48
N ASP A 71 17.96 -0.51 -15.58
CA ASP A 71 18.12 -1.74 -16.38
C ASP A 71 18.72 -2.92 -15.58
N ASP A 72 19.57 -2.63 -14.59
CA ASP A 72 20.20 -3.66 -13.77
C ASP A 72 19.27 -4.18 -12.67
N ALA A 73 18.47 -3.29 -12.09
CA ALA A 73 17.41 -3.65 -11.17
C ALA A 73 16.41 -4.59 -11.85
N LEU A 74 15.90 -4.23 -13.03
CA LEU A 74 14.96 -5.07 -13.79
C LEU A 74 15.55 -6.45 -14.14
N ARG A 75 16.81 -6.51 -14.61
CA ARG A 75 17.51 -7.79 -14.86
C ARG A 75 17.62 -8.65 -13.61
N ARG A 76 17.86 -8.05 -12.43
CA ARG A 76 17.95 -8.78 -11.15
C ARG A 76 16.57 -9.22 -10.66
N TYR A 77 15.53 -8.42 -10.85
CA TYR A 77 14.15 -8.80 -10.55
C TYR A 77 13.70 -9.99 -11.39
N GLN A 78 13.99 -9.99 -12.70
CA GLN A 78 13.77 -11.14 -13.59
C GLN A 78 14.56 -12.37 -13.13
N ARG A 79 15.87 -12.23 -12.89
CA ARG A 79 16.76 -13.34 -12.45
C ARG A 79 16.33 -13.98 -11.13
N ALA A 80 15.77 -13.20 -10.20
CA ALA A 80 15.22 -13.69 -8.94
C ALA A 80 13.71 -14.00 -8.99
N GLY A 81 13.10 -14.01 -10.18
CA GLY A 81 11.70 -14.42 -10.41
C GLY A 81 10.67 -13.48 -9.77
N PHE A 82 10.98 -12.19 -9.63
CA PHE A 82 10.06 -11.13 -9.16
C PHE A 82 9.43 -10.32 -10.30
N ALA A 83 9.88 -10.48 -11.54
CA ALA A 83 9.31 -9.83 -12.71
C ALA A 83 9.23 -10.79 -13.91
N ASP A 84 8.28 -10.55 -14.80
CA ASP A 84 8.14 -11.21 -16.10
C ASP A 84 8.06 -10.12 -17.19
N GLY A 85 8.96 -10.17 -18.17
CA GLY A 85 9.24 -9.01 -19.04
C GLY A 85 9.54 -7.75 -18.21
N SER A 86 8.83 -6.67 -18.49
CA SER A 86 8.87 -5.40 -17.72
C SER A 86 7.85 -5.32 -16.57
N ALA A 87 7.05 -6.37 -16.33
CA ALA A 87 5.99 -6.36 -15.32
C ALA A 87 6.48 -6.96 -13.99
N ILE A 88 6.35 -6.20 -12.90
CA ILE A 88 6.61 -6.70 -11.54
C ILE A 88 5.48 -7.63 -11.11
N ASN A 89 5.83 -8.81 -10.59
CA ASN A 89 4.87 -9.81 -10.12
C ASN A 89 3.92 -9.22 -9.07
N ALA A 90 2.63 -9.51 -9.20
CA ALA A 90 1.56 -8.83 -8.46
C ALA A 90 1.72 -8.84 -6.92
N ASP A 91 2.42 -9.83 -6.36
CA ASP A 91 2.69 -9.97 -4.92
C ASP A 91 4.06 -9.43 -4.45
N ALA A 92 4.92 -8.96 -5.36
CA ALA A 92 6.28 -8.53 -5.04
C ALA A 92 6.37 -7.13 -4.42
N ILE A 93 7.35 -6.94 -3.55
CA ILE A 93 7.79 -5.64 -2.98
C ILE A 93 9.32 -5.64 -2.98
N LEU A 94 9.93 -4.68 -3.66
CA LEU A 94 11.34 -4.69 -4.03
C LEU A 94 11.99 -3.37 -3.62
N ILE A 95 13.21 -3.44 -3.07
CA ILE A 95 14.06 -2.28 -2.83
C ILE A 95 15.38 -2.52 -3.57
N TYR A 96 15.79 -1.57 -4.42
CA TYR A 96 17.08 -1.60 -5.10
C TYR A 96 17.87 -0.32 -4.79
N VAL A 97 19.18 -0.48 -4.57
CA VAL A 97 20.12 0.61 -4.29
C VAL A 97 21.44 0.34 -5.04
N SER A 98 21.90 1.32 -5.81
CA SER A 98 23.24 1.39 -6.36
C SER A 98 23.98 2.61 -5.81
N PHE A 99 25.28 2.46 -5.54
CA PHE A 99 26.13 3.56 -5.08
C PHE A 99 26.86 4.30 -6.21
N ASP A 100 26.99 3.69 -7.39
CA ASP A 100 27.70 4.23 -8.55
C ASP A 100 27.01 3.85 -9.89
N PRO A 101 26.28 4.77 -10.55
CA PRO A 101 25.79 6.04 -10.03
C PRO A 101 24.86 5.83 -8.81
N ARG A 102 24.70 6.88 -8.00
CA ARG A 102 23.77 6.87 -6.86
C ARG A 102 22.32 6.80 -7.35
N TYR A 103 21.73 5.61 -7.27
CA TYR A 103 20.37 5.32 -7.71
C TYR A 103 19.66 4.48 -6.66
N SER A 104 18.37 4.73 -6.45
CA SER A 104 17.53 3.90 -5.58
C SER A 104 16.10 3.89 -6.09
N GLU A 105 15.39 2.78 -5.92
CA GLU A 105 13.98 2.65 -6.26
C GLU A 105 13.22 1.72 -5.28
N ILE A 106 11.89 1.78 -5.32
CA ILE A 106 10.99 0.87 -4.61
C ILE A 106 9.94 0.36 -5.60
N ALA A 107 10.21 -0.78 -6.24
CA ALA A 107 9.32 -1.41 -7.22
C ALA A 107 8.33 -2.39 -6.54
N TYR A 108 7.10 -2.48 -7.03
CA TYR A 108 6.05 -3.29 -6.40
C TYR A 108 5.00 -3.79 -7.39
N GLY A 109 4.35 -4.92 -7.06
CA GLY A 109 3.27 -5.50 -7.84
C GLY A 109 1.90 -4.83 -7.62
N ASP A 110 1.00 -5.01 -8.59
CA ASP A 110 -0.32 -4.36 -8.64
C ASP A 110 -1.21 -4.54 -7.39
N ARG A 111 -1.02 -5.62 -6.62
CA ARG A 111 -1.76 -5.87 -5.38
C ARG A 111 -1.54 -4.79 -4.32
N TRP A 112 -0.39 -4.12 -4.37
CA TRP A 112 0.03 -3.11 -3.39
C TRP A 112 -0.29 -1.68 -3.84
N ASN A 113 -0.88 -1.49 -5.02
CA ASN A 113 -1.26 -0.18 -5.58
C ASN A 113 -1.98 0.75 -4.59
N ALA A 114 -2.95 0.22 -3.83
CA ALA A 114 -3.73 1.00 -2.87
C ALA A 114 -2.86 1.63 -1.76
N ALA A 115 -1.78 0.95 -1.37
CA ALA A 115 -0.85 1.39 -0.33
C ALA A 115 0.33 2.20 -0.87
N LEU A 116 0.83 1.87 -2.08
CA LEU A 116 2.09 2.37 -2.60
C LEU A 116 1.95 3.35 -3.79
N ARG A 117 0.96 3.17 -4.66
CA ARG A 117 0.72 4.08 -5.80
C ARG A 117 -0.17 5.27 -5.44
N THR A 118 -1.08 5.12 -4.46
CA THR A 118 -1.95 6.21 -4.01
C THR A 118 -1.12 7.36 -3.44
N ASN A 119 -1.35 8.58 -3.94
CA ASN A 119 -0.60 9.80 -3.58
C ASN A 119 0.93 9.70 -3.73
N ASP A 120 1.43 8.83 -4.61
CA ASP A 120 2.88 8.59 -4.82
C ASP A 120 3.64 8.22 -3.54
N ASN A 121 3.03 7.35 -2.74
CA ASN A 121 3.53 6.97 -1.42
C ASN A 121 4.83 6.15 -1.48
N ALA A 122 5.06 5.37 -2.54
CA ALA A 122 6.32 4.65 -2.75
C ALA A 122 7.52 5.61 -2.87
N GLU A 123 7.40 6.64 -3.71
CA GLU A 123 8.42 7.69 -3.85
C GLU A 123 8.56 8.50 -2.55
N THR A 124 7.44 8.80 -1.88
CA THR A 124 7.43 9.45 -0.57
C THR A 124 8.21 8.65 0.48
N ILE A 125 8.05 7.32 0.53
CA ILE A 125 8.82 6.43 1.43
C ILE A 125 10.29 6.39 1.01
N ARG A 126 10.59 6.31 -0.29
CA ARG A 126 11.96 6.32 -0.82
C ARG A 126 12.71 7.58 -0.39
N GLN A 127 12.11 8.75 -0.59
CA GLN A 127 12.70 10.04 -0.23
C GLN A 127 12.82 10.26 1.29
N ASN A 128 11.82 9.83 2.09
CA ASN A 128 11.74 10.17 3.52
C ASN A 128 12.17 9.05 4.51
N ARG A 129 12.47 7.84 4.02
CA ARG A 129 12.93 6.70 4.84
C ARG A 129 14.20 6.05 4.29
N LEU A 130 14.20 5.63 3.02
CA LEU A 130 15.35 4.93 2.43
C LEU A 130 16.54 5.87 2.25
N ASN A 131 16.36 6.93 1.47
CA ASN A 131 17.43 7.84 1.07
C ASN A 131 18.14 8.56 2.24
N PRO A 132 17.48 8.95 3.35
CA PRO A 132 18.17 9.50 4.53
C PRO A 132 19.06 8.49 5.25
N GLY A 133 18.71 7.20 5.24
CA GLY A 133 19.57 6.13 5.75
C GLY A 133 20.82 5.95 4.89
N LEU A 134 20.64 5.92 3.56
CA LEU A 134 21.75 5.85 2.60
C LEU A 134 22.68 7.08 2.73
N ALA A 135 22.11 8.29 2.79
CA ALA A 135 22.87 9.53 2.90
C ALA A 135 23.62 9.71 4.23
N SER A 136 23.20 9.01 5.30
CA SER A 136 23.88 8.98 6.59
C SER A 136 24.85 7.79 6.74
N GLY A 137 25.10 7.03 5.66
CA GLY A 137 26.01 5.87 5.67
C GLY A 137 25.46 4.66 6.42
N ASN A 138 24.16 4.63 6.74
CA ASN A 138 23.51 3.53 7.44
C ASN A 138 22.45 2.86 6.53
N THR A 139 22.97 2.12 5.55
CA THR A 139 22.21 1.35 4.56
C THR A 139 21.20 0.41 5.21
N THR A 140 21.61 -0.31 6.26
CA THR A 140 20.74 -1.14 7.11
C THR A 140 19.52 -0.39 7.61
N ARG A 141 19.72 0.79 8.22
CA ARG A 141 18.62 1.60 8.76
C ARG A 141 17.68 2.08 7.65
N GLY A 142 18.21 2.57 6.53
CA GLY A 142 17.38 3.04 5.42
C GLY A 142 16.43 1.97 4.89
N VAL A 143 16.91 0.74 4.73
CA VAL A 143 16.11 -0.41 4.30
C VAL A 143 15.08 -0.81 5.35
N VAL A 144 15.46 -0.87 6.63
CA VAL A 144 14.55 -1.25 7.74
C VAL A 144 13.45 -0.20 7.96
N ASP A 145 13.80 1.09 7.95
CA ASP A 145 12.86 2.21 8.11
C ASP A 145 11.88 2.26 6.91
N ALA A 146 12.34 1.94 5.69
CA ALA A 146 11.49 1.86 4.49
C ALA A 146 10.53 0.65 4.53
N LEU A 147 11.02 -0.57 4.81
CA LEU A 147 10.17 -1.77 4.92
C LEU A 147 9.09 -1.60 6.02
N THR A 148 9.43 -0.94 7.13
CA THR A 148 8.50 -0.66 8.23
C THR A 148 7.41 0.34 7.82
N GLU A 149 7.72 1.36 7.01
CA GLU A 149 6.71 2.31 6.53
C GLU A 149 5.84 1.73 5.41
N ILE A 150 6.38 0.81 4.60
CA ILE A 150 5.61 0.00 3.63
C ILE A 150 4.59 -0.89 4.38
N GLU A 151 4.99 -1.53 5.48
CA GLU A 151 4.09 -2.33 6.33
C GLU A 151 2.90 -1.49 6.83
N ARG A 152 3.20 -0.33 7.44
CA ARG A 152 2.18 0.60 7.94
C ARG A 152 1.27 1.12 6.83
N SER A 153 1.83 1.41 5.65
CA SER A 153 1.05 1.83 4.47
C SER A 153 0.14 0.72 3.94
N ILE A 154 0.51 -0.56 4.09
CA ILE A 154 -0.34 -1.69 3.75
C ILE A 154 -1.38 -1.97 4.86
N ALA A 155 -1.04 -1.70 6.12
CA ALA A 155 -1.95 -1.80 7.26
C ALA A 155 -2.99 -0.67 7.29
N SER A 156 -2.64 0.52 6.81
CA SER A 156 -3.46 1.73 6.77
C SER A 156 -3.18 2.51 5.47
N PRO A 157 -3.77 2.10 4.34
CA PRO A 157 -3.55 2.74 3.04
C PRO A 157 -3.89 4.25 3.04
N PRO A 158 -3.05 5.11 2.43
CA PRO A 158 -3.35 6.52 2.33
C PRO A 158 -4.60 6.74 1.47
N VAL A 159 -5.52 7.59 1.94
CA VAL A 159 -6.70 7.97 1.18
C VAL A 159 -6.33 8.93 0.04
N PRO A 160 -6.92 8.83 -1.17
CA PRO A 160 -6.69 9.78 -2.25
C PRO A 160 -6.95 11.22 -1.77
N ALA A 161 -5.95 12.10 -1.91
CA ALA A 161 -5.91 13.37 -1.20
C ALA A 161 -6.90 14.42 -1.74
N GLY A 162 -8.10 14.47 -1.14
CA GLY A 162 -9.14 15.46 -1.40
C GLY A 162 -9.69 16.08 -0.11
N GLY A 163 -8.90 16.90 0.57
CA GLY A 163 -9.31 17.66 1.77
C GLY A 163 -8.36 17.50 2.97
N THR A 164 -8.20 18.57 3.75
CA THR A 164 -7.29 18.61 4.91
C THR A 164 -7.82 17.84 6.11
N THR A 165 -7.04 16.89 6.63
CA THR A 165 -7.34 16.16 7.87
C THR A 165 -7.06 17.02 9.11
N VAL A 166 -8.13 17.54 9.73
CA VAL A 166 -8.09 18.09 11.09
C VAL A 166 -9.05 17.27 11.96
N THR A 167 -8.49 16.52 12.92
CA THR A 167 -9.27 15.78 13.93
C THR A 167 -8.39 15.72 15.18
N ILE A 168 -8.45 16.72 16.09
CA ILE A 168 -9.51 16.95 17.09
C ILE A 168 -9.54 15.84 18.13
N ASN A 169 -9.16 16.22 19.35
CA ASN A 169 -8.96 15.35 20.51
C ASN A 169 -10.24 15.29 21.37
N PRO A 170 -10.90 14.13 21.55
CA PRO A 170 -12.19 14.06 22.27
C PRO A 170 -12.04 13.64 23.75
N VAL A 171 -12.46 14.54 24.64
CA VAL A 171 -12.72 14.28 26.07
C VAL A 171 -14.25 14.37 26.28
N PRO A 172 -14.88 13.55 27.15
CA PRO A 172 -16.24 13.06 26.89
C PRO A 172 -17.38 13.95 27.42
N ILE A 173 -18.60 13.66 26.95
CA ILE A 173 -19.87 14.23 27.43
C ILE A 173 -20.75 13.09 27.99
N VAL A 174 -21.54 13.42 29.03
CA VAL A 174 -22.42 12.52 29.80
C VAL A 174 -23.89 12.95 29.62
N VAL A 175 -24.85 12.10 30.02
CA VAL A 175 -26.33 12.26 30.00
C VAL A 175 -26.98 11.88 28.65
N GLY A 176 -28.09 11.11 28.59
CA GLY A 176 -28.78 10.33 29.63
C GLY A 176 -30.27 10.03 29.34
N VAL A 177 -30.87 9.09 30.11
CA VAL A 177 -32.33 8.80 30.24
C VAL A 177 -33.02 8.17 28.99
N ILE A 178 -33.17 6.84 28.88
CA ILE A 178 -34.24 5.94 29.39
C ILE A 178 -35.68 6.23 28.85
N PHE A 179 -36.26 5.23 28.15
CA PHE A 179 -37.70 4.82 27.98
C PHE A 179 -37.81 4.04 26.63
N LEU A 180 -38.69 3.07 26.34
CA LEU A 180 -39.83 2.48 27.06
C LEU A 180 -40.16 1.05 26.52
N VAL A 181 -40.42 0.08 27.41
CA VAL A 181 -41.33 -1.09 27.19
C VAL A 181 -42.06 -1.27 28.54
N LEU A 182 -43.32 -0.84 28.70
CA LEU A 182 -44.56 -1.60 28.46
C LEU A 182 -44.58 -2.92 29.26
N LEU A 183 -45.58 -3.24 30.09
CA LEU A 183 -46.97 -2.75 30.21
C LEU A 183 -47.54 -3.13 31.60
N ALA A 184 -48.23 -2.21 32.31
CA ALA A 184 -49.37 -2.49 33.21
C ALA A 184 -49.89 -1.23 33.95
N ILE A 185 -51.03 -0.72 33.48
CA ILE A 185 -52.29 -0.39 34.22
C ILE A 185 -52.16 -0.25 35.77
N GLY A 186 -52.72 0.77 36.44
CA GLY A 186 -53.72 1.74 35.97
C GLY A 186 -54.83 2.08 37.00
N GLY A 187 -54.62 1.86 38.30
CA GLY A 187 -55.56 2.22 39.38
C GLY A 187 -56.78 1.29 39.56
N PRO A 188 -57.72 1.58 40.48
CA PRO A 188 -57.70 2.65 41.48
C PRO A 188 -57.82 2.20 42.96
N MET A 189 -57.04 2.85 43.83
CA MET A 189 -57.50 3.49 45.07
C MET A 189 -58.67 2.86 45.88
N PHE A 190 -58.38 2.04 46.90
CA PHE A 190 -59.10 2.10 48.20
C PHE A 190 -58.36 1.53 49.44
N TRP A 191 -57.17 0.90 49.31
CA TRP A 191 -56.45 0.27 50.44
C TRP A 191 -55.17 1.01 50.90
N SER A 192 -55.02 2.29 50.55
CA SER A 192 -53.72 2.98 50.46
C SER A 192 -53.09 3.51 51.76
N ARG A 193 -53.75 3.38 52.93
CA ARG A 193 -53.22 3.88 54.22
C ARG A 193 -52.42 2.88 55.06
N PHE A 194 -52.46 1.57 54.77
CA PHE A 194 -51.73 0.57 55.58
C PHE A 194 -50.38 0.13 54.98
N GLN A 195 -50.24 0.08 53.65
CA GLN A 195 -49.01 -0.42 53.01
C GLN A 195 -47.82 0.55 53.06
N LYS A 196 -48.05 1.88 53.09
CA LYS A 196 -46.94 2.87 53.12
C LYS A 196 -46.04 2.74 54.36
N ARG A 197 -46.52 2.19 55.48
CA ARG A 197 -45.68 1.87 56.66
C ARG A 197 -44.77 0.66 56.44
N ARG A 198 -45.17 -0.34 55.64
CA ARG A 198 -44.31 -1.51 55.30
C ARG A 198 -43.24 -1.18 54.26
N ALA A 199 -43.52 -0.28 53.32
CA ALA A 199 -42.52 0.19 52.36
C ALA A 199 -41.38 0.96 53.05
N ALA A 200 -41.72 1.91 53.94
CA ALA A 200 -40.74 2.67 54.72
C ALA A 200 -39.93 1.78 55.67
N ALA A 201 -40.54 0.76 56.29
CA ALA A 201 -39.82 -0.21 57.11
C ALA A 201 -38.76 -0.99 56.31
N LYS A 202 -39.14 -1.54 55.13
CA LYS A 202 -38.19 -2.25 54.27
C LYS A 202 -37.06 -1.36 53.74
N ALA A 203 -37.34 -0.10 53.43
CA ALA A 203 -36.31 0.85 53.00
C ALA A 203 -35.32 1.18 54.14
N LEU A 204 -35.82 1.32 55.37
CA LEU A 204 -34.99 1.49 56.57
C LEU A 204 -34.13 0.23 56.87
N GLU A 205 -34.69 -0.97 56.72
CA GLU A 205 -33.98 -2.25 56.87
C GLU A 205 -32.87 -2.41 55.80
N ALA A 206 -33.14 -2.03 54.55
CA ALA A 206 -32.16 -2.07 53.46
C ALA A 206 -31.03 -1.04 53.65
N ALA A 207 -31.37 0.21 54.01
CA ALA A 207 -30.37 1.24 54.33
C ALA A 207 -29.50 0.83 55.53
N ARG A 208 -30.12 0.24 56.57
CA ARG A 208 -29.41 -0.26 57.75
C ARG A 208 -28.45 -1.41 57.41
N THR A 209 -28.90 -2.40 56.63
CA THR A 209 -28.03 -3.53 56.24
C THR A 209 -26.86 -3.07 55.37
N ALA A 210 -27.06 -2.14 54.42
CA ALA A 210 -25.98 -1.52 53.66
C ALA A 210 -25.00 -0.71 54.54
N ALA A 211 -25.48 -0.06 55.61
CA ALA A 211 -24.62 0.63 56.58
C ALA A 211 -23.83 -0.33 57.48
N GLU A 212 -24.44 -1.45 57.92
CA GLU A 212 -23.74 -2.50 58.66
C GLU A 212 -22.71 -3.24 57.80
N GLU A 213 -22.97 -3.44 56.51
CA GLU A 213 -22.03 -4.02 55.54
C GLU A 213 -20.85 -3.08 55.24
N ALA A 214 -21.12 -1.82 54.88
CA ALA A 214 -20.08 -0.81 54.67
C ALA A 214 -19.20 -0.61 55.92
N ARG A 215 -19.80 -0.62 57.12
CA ARG A 215 -19.06 -0.59 58.39
C ARG A 215 -18.12 -1.80 58.52
N ARG A 216 -18.60 -3.02 58.24
CA ARG A 216 -17.77 -4.24 58.33
C ARG A 216 -16.60 -4.21 57.36
N SER A 217 -16.83 -3.75 56.12
CA SER A 217 -15.77 -3.62 55.11
C SER A 217 -14.70 -2.62 55.56
N ALA A 218 -15.10 -1.42 55.98
CA ALA A 218 -14.19 -0.41 56.54
C ALA A 218 -13.47 -0.90 57.82
N SER A 219 -14.13 -1.65 58.72
CA SER A 219 -13.48 -2.28 59.88
C SER A 219 -12.41 -3.28 59.45
N SER A 220 -12.68 -4.14 58.47
CA SER A 220 -11.71 -5.11 57.96
C SER A 220 -10.52 -4.40 57.33
N ALA A 221 -10.76 -3.37 56.53
CA ALA A 221 -9.70 -2.56 55.90
C ALA A 221 -8.79 -1.88 56.95
N ILE A 222 -9.36 -1.37 58.06
CA ILE A 222 -8.57 -0.82 59.18
C ILE A 222 -7.71 -1.90 59.84
N VAL A 223 -8.25 -3.10 60.10
CA VAL A 223 -7.48 -4.20 60.70
C VAL A 223 -6.33 -4.62 59.78
N ASP A 224 -6.61 -4.81 58.48
CA ASP A 224 -5.62 -5.14 57.45
C ASP A 224 -4.46 -4.14 57.41
N VAL A 225 -4.75 -2.84 57.26
CA VAL A 225 -3.69 -1.81 57.19
C VAL A 225 -2.94 -1.70 58.53
N SER A 226 -3.63 -1.88 59.66
CA SER A 226 -3.00 -1.85 60.98
C SER A 226 -2.08 -3.04 61.24
N GLN A 227 -2.40 -4.23 60.70
CA GLN A 227 -1.55 -5.41 60.77
C GLN A 227 -0.31 -5.26 59.86
N ALA A 228 -0.50 -4.80 58.63
CA ALA A 228 0.62 -4.49 57.73
C ALA A 228 1.56 -3.44 58.34
N LEU A 229 1.01 -2.41 58.98
CA LEU A 229 1.78 -1.33 59.63
C LEU A 229 2.60 -1.81 60.84
N ARG A 230 2.12 -2.83 61.57
CA ARG A 230 2.92 -3.50 62.62
C ARG A 230 4.11 -4.24 62.02
N SER A 231 3.90 -5.00 60.95
CA SER A 231 5.01 -5.71 60.28
C SER A 231 6.05 -4.74 59.69
N ALA A 232 5.63 -3.61 59.13
CA ALA A 232 6.53 -2.55 58.69
C ALA A 232 7.34 -1.94 59.86
N ARG A 233 6.72 -1.73 61.03
CA ARG A 233 7.39 -1.28 62.27
C ARG A 233 8.37 -2.31 62.85
N GLU A 234 8.11 -3.60 62.68
CA GLU A 234 9.02 -4.67 63.07
C GLU A 234 10.26 -4.66 62.17
N LYS A 235 10.07 -4.55 60.85
CA LYS A 235 11.18 -4.40 59.88
C LYS A 235 12.01 -3.14 60.11
N ALA A 236 11.35 -2.01 60.40
CA ALA A 236 12.00 -0.71 60.64
C ALA A 236 13.07 -0.72 61.74
N GLN A 237 13.04 -1.69 62.67
CA GLN A 237 14.05 -1.84 63.71
C GLN A 237 15.40 -2.35 63.14
N PHE A 238 15.36 -3.10 62.03
CA PHE A 238 16.52 -3.69 61.37
C PHE A 238 17.09 -2.83 60.24
N ASP A 239 16.31 -1.87 59.69
CA ASP A 239 16.74 -0.93 58.65
C ASP A 239 18.11 -0.27 58.97
N LYS A 240 18.37 0.06 60.25
CA LYS A 240 19.62 0.65 60.75
C LYS A 240 20.86 -0.26 60.64
N VAL A 241 20.66 -1.57 60.51
CA VAL A 241 21.72 -2.56 60.32
C VAL A 241 22.02 -2.71 58.83
N SER A 242 20.97 -2.84 58.00
CA SER A 242 21.09 -3.13 56.57
C SER A 242 21.47 -1.94 55.69
N TYR A 243 21.01 -0.72 55.99
CA TYR A 243 21.03 0.41 55.04
C TYR A 243 21.85 1.63 55.52
N THR A 244 22.00 2.63 54.63
CA THR A 244 22.67 3.90 54.95
C THR A 244 21.80 4.79 55.85
N GLU A 245 22.41 5.71 56.60
CA GLU A 245 21.66 6.66 57.45
C GLU A 245 20.72 7.58 56.62
N SER A 246 21.03 7.82 55.35
CA SER A 246 20.14 8.49 54.39
C SER A 246 18.89 7.65 54.09
N ASP A 247 19.06 6.39 53.68
CA ASP A 247 17.94 5.51 53.32
C ASP A 247 17.03 5.23 54.53
N VAL A 248 17.63 4.99 55.70
CA VAL A 248 16.88 4.80 56.96
C VAL A 248 16.01 6.01 57.29
N ARG A 249 16.52 7.24 57.09
CA ARG A 249 15.74 8.47 57.31
C ARG A 249 14.61 8.61 56.27
N GLN A 250 14.84 8.24 55.02
CA GLN A 250 13.81 8.27 53.98
C GLN A 250 12.69 7.25 54.27
N LEU A 251 13.04 6.01 54.59
CA LEU A 251 12.08 4.95 54.97
C LEU A 251 11.28 5.34 56.22
N ALA A 252 11.95 5.88 57.25
CA ALA A 252 11.30 6.33 58.47
C ALA A 252 10.32 7.51 58.24
N ALA A 253 10.66 8.45 57.36
CA ALA A 253 9.76 9.54 56.99
C ALA A 253 8.52 9.01 56.24
N MET A 254 8.72 8.22 55.17
CA MET A 254 7.62 7.64 54.38
C MET A 254 6.70 6.76 55.24
N GLN A 255 7.25 5.97 56.16
CA GLN A 255 6.44 5.18 57.09
C GLN A 255 5.72 6.06 58.11
N GLY A 256 6.37 7.10 58.64
CA GLY A 256 5.78 8.06 59.59
C GLY A 256 4.55 8.78 59.02
N ASP A 257 4.59 9.18 57.76
CA ASP A 257 3.43 9.79 57.07
C ASP A 257 2.24 8.83 56.98
N VAL A 258 2.50 7.55 56.69
CA VAL A 258 1.47 6.50 56.68
C VAL A 258 0.93 6.24 58.08
N GLU A 259 1.78 6.19 59.10
CA GLU A 259 1.36 6.03 60.50
C GLU A 259 0.42 7.17 60.95
N GLN A 260 0.75 8.43 60.59
CA GLN A 260 -0.12 9.58 60.84
C GLN A 260 -1.41 9.55 60.01
N GLN A 261 -1.40 9.00 58.80
CA GLN A 261 -2.61 8.83 57.98
C GLN A 261 -3.53 7.78 58.60
N VAL A 262 -3.02 6.59 58.95
CA VAL A 262 -3.81 5.50 59.54
C VAL A 262 -4.40 5.89 60.90
N ALA A 263 -3.68 6.64 61.74
CA ALA A 263 -4.21 7.16 63.01
C ALA A 263 -5.45 8.05 62.80
N ARG A 264 -5.39 9.00 61.86
CA ARG A 264 -6.54 9.88 61.51
C ARG A 264 -7.73 9.09 60.94
N LEU A 265 -7.48 8.01 60.21
CA LEU A 265 -8.54 7.13 59.68
C LEU A 265 -9.22 6.31 60.78
N GLN A 266 -8.48 5.85 61.79
CA GLN A 266 -9.04 5.18 62.97
C GLN A 266 -9.89 6.13 63.84
N GLU A 267 -9.45 7.38 63.98
CA GLU A 267 -10.23 8.42 64.66
C GLU A 267 -11.55 8.71 63.91
N ARG A 268 -11.48 8.98 62.60
CA ARG A 268 -12.65 9.23 61.74
C ARG A 268 -13.62 8.03 61.70
N PHE A 269 -13.13 6.79 61.71
CA PHE A 269 -14.00 5.61 61.89
C PHE A 269 -14.82 5.70 63.18
N SER A 270 -14.14 6.03 64.28
CA SER A 270 -14.73 6.14 65.61
C SER A 270 -15.73 7.31 65.72
N GLU A 271 -15.55 8.37 64.94
CA GLU A 271 -16.53 9.47 64.82
C GLU A 271 -17.79 9.07 64.05
N ILE A 272 -17.64 8.37 62.92
CA ILE A 272 -18.78 7.88 62.13
C ILE A 272 -19.64 6.91 62.96
N GLU A 273 -19.02 6.06 63.79
CA GLU A 273 -19.74 5.20 64.74
C GLU A 273 -20.51 6.01 65.80
N LYS A 274 -19.88 7.03 66.41
CA LYS A 274 -20.53 7.91 67.39
C LYS A 274 -21.72 8.68 66.78
N HIS A 275 -21.60 9.15 65.53
CA HIS A 275 -22.66 9.94 64.88
C HIS A 275 -23.98 9.17 64.73
N LEU A 276 -23.93 7.86 64.45
CA LEU A 276 -25.13 7.01 64.41
C LEU A 276 -25.65 6.71 65.83
N ALA A 277 -24.75 6.41 66.77
CA ALA A 277 -25.10 6.02 68.15
C ALA A 277 -25.77 7.14 68.97
N LEU A 278 -25.50 8.41 68.65
CA LEU A 278 -26.07 9.57 69.37
C LEU A 278 -27.54 9.85 69.02
N ARG A 279 -28.11 9.24 67.97
CA ARG A 279 -29.51 9.48 67.54
C ARG A 279 -30.47 8.46 68.16
N ARG A 280 -31.38 8.93 69.04
CA ARG A 280 -32.42 8.09 69.68
C ARG A 280 -33.28 7.27 68.72
N THR A 281 -33.53 7.78 67.51
CA THR A 281 -34.25 7.07 66.43
C THR A 281 -33.67 7.50 65.07
N PRO A 282 -32.67 6.79 64.51
CA PRO A 282 -32.07 7.15 63.23
C PRO A 282 -33.04 6.93 62.06
N ALA A 283 -33.03 7.85 61.09
CA ALA A 283 -33.83 7.76 59.86
C ALA A 283 -33.09 7.03 58.74
N GLN A 284 -33.79 6.68 57.65
CA GLN A 284 -33.20 6.00 56.48
C GLN A 284 -31.99 6.76 55.91
N ALA A 285 -32.12 8.08 55.73
CA ALA A 285 -31.05 8.96 55.26
C ALA A 285 -29.82 9.00 56.18
N ASP A 286 -29.98 8.71 57.48
CA ASP A 286 -28.86 8.68 58.43
C ASP A 286 -27.99 7.44 58.20
N TYR A 287 -28.63 6.27 57.99
CA TYR A 287 -27.93 5.05 57.60
C TYR A 287 -27.29 5.18 56.21
N GLU A 288 -27.98 5.79 55.23
CA GLU A 288 -27.43 6.02 53.88
C GLU A 288 -26.20 6.95 53.92
N THR A 289 -26.25 8.01 54.72
CA THR A 289 -25.11 8.94 54.93
C THR A 289 -23.93 8.20 55.56
N VAL A 290 -24.16 7.43 56.62
CA VAL A 290 -23.12 6.65 57.31
C VAL A 290 -22.54 5.56 56.39
N ALA A 291 -23.36 4.93 55.55
CA ALA A 291 -22.92 3.97 54.53
C ALA A 291 -22.08 4.62 53.40
N GLN A 292 -22.26 5.91 53.12
CA GLN A 292 -21.37 6.65 52.23
C GLN A 292 -20.06 7.02 52.93
N GLN A 293 -20.12 7.48 54.18
CA GLN A 293 -18.94 7.86 54.97
C GLN A 293 -17.98 6.69 55.19
N TYR A 294 -18.48 5.48 55.51
CA TYR A 294 -17.62 4.29 55.62
C TYR A 294 -16.97 3.90 54.28
N ARG A 295 -17.68 4.02 53.15
CA ARG A 295 -17.10 3.72 51.81
C ARG A 295 -16.05 4.74 51.37
N GLN A 296 -16.21 6.02 51.71
CA GLN A 296 -15.15 7.03 51.50
C GLN A 296 -13.93 6.71 52.37
N LEU A 297 -14.15 6.37 53.63
CA LEU A 297 -13.07 5.99 54.55
C LEU A 297 -12.32 4.74 54.05
N GLU A 298 -13.02 3.73 53.54
CA GLU A 298 -12.46 2.52 52.93
C GLU A 298 -11.53 2.82 51.73
N GLN A 299 -11.89 3.79 50.89
CA GLN A 299 -11.02 4.28 49.81
C GLN A 299 -9.76 4.97 50.36
N GLU A 300 -9.88 5.81 51.39
CA GLU A 300 -8.74 6.49 52.02
C GLU A 300 -7.81 5.51 52.76
N ILE A 301 -8.36 4.44 53.35
CA ILE A 301 -7.61 3.32 53.94
C ILE A 301 -6.87 2.52 52.86
N THR A 302 -7.50 2.29 51.71
CA THR A 302 -6.86 1.60 50.57
C THR A 302 -5.67 2.41 50.06
N ALA A 303 -5.82 3.72 49.89
CA ALA A 303 -4.71 4.61 49.52
C ALA A 303 -3.58 4.65 50.59
N ALA A 304 -3.91 4.52 51.88
CA ALA A 304 -2.90 4.38 52.95
C ALA A 304 -2.14 3.04 52.85
N ARG A 305 -2.84 1.95 52.51
CA ARG A 305 -2.26 0.62 52.28
C ARG A 305 -1.34 0.59 51.05
N GLU A 306 -1.70 1.28 49.98
CA GLU A 306 -0.84 1.45 48.80
C GLU A 306 0.45 2.20 49.12
N ARG A 307 0.37 3.31 49.89
CA ARG A 307 1.55 4.04 50.37
C ARG A 307 2.44 3.16 51.26
N LEU A 308 1.86 2.33 52.12
CA LEU A 308 2.63 1.36 52.91
C LEU A 308 3.33 0.32 52.03
N ALA A 309 2.67 -0.16 50.97
CA ALA A 309 3.28 -1.06 50.00
C ALA A 309 4.46 -0.42 49.23
N GLN A 310 4.45 0.90 49.03
CA GLN A 310 5.59 1.64 48.45
C GLN A 310 6.81 1.67 49.39
N VAL A 311 6.60 1.82 50.71
CA VAL A 311 7.67 1.70 51.73
C VAL A 311 8.31 0.31 51.69
N GLU A 312 7.48 -0.73 51.66
CA GLU A 312 7.94 -2.12 51.61
C GLU A 312 8.60 -2.49 50.28
N ALA A 313 8.15 -1.91 49.16
CA ALA A 313 8.80 -2.03 47.86
C ALA A 313 10.20 -1.36 47.87
N ARG A 314 10.36 -0.19 48.50
CA ARG A 314 11.65 0.48 48.64
C ARG A 314 12.61 -0.28 49.55
N ARG A 315 12.13 -0.92 50.63
CA ARG A 315 12.93 -1.88 51.41
C ARG A 315 13.41 -3.04 50.53
N ALA A 316 12.49 -3.71 49.82
CA ALA A 316 12.82 -4.83 48.95
C ALA A 316 13.75 -4.47 47.78
N GLU A 317 13.76 -3.21 47.34
CA GLU A 317 14.75 -2.67 46.38
C GLU A 317 16.14 -2.58 47.01
N LEU A 318 16.25 -1.95 48.19
CA LEU A 318 17.51 -1.80 48.92
C LEU A 318 18.09 -3.16 49.36
N ASP A 319 17.26 -4.12 49.78
CA ASP A 319 17.66 -5.50 50.07
C ASP A 319 18.31 -6.17 48.85
N ARG A 320 17.72 -6.02 47.64
CA ARG A 320 18.29 -6.59 46.40
C ARG A 320 19.64 -5.96 46.04
N ILE A 321 19.76 -4.64 46.19
CA ILE A 321 21.00 -3.90 45.95
C ILE A 321 22.09 -4.36 46.94
N ALA A 322 21.74 -4.51 48.23
CA ALA A 322 22.65 -5.02 49.26
C ALA A 322 23.09 -6.46 49.02
N GLN A 323 22.20 -7.33 48.53
CA GLN A 323 22.51 -8.72 48.18
C GLN A 323 23.39 -8.85 46.93
N ALA A 324 23.23 -7.96 45.95
CA ALA A 324 24.01 -7.97 44.71
C ALA A 324 25.44 -7.41 44.88
N ALA A 325 25.62 -6.40 45.74
CA ALA A 325 26.87 -5.64 45.82
C ALA A 325 28.15 -6.46 46.10
N PRO A 326 28.17 -7.48 46.99
CA PRO A 326 29.35 -8.34 47.17
C PRO A 326 29.75 -9.06 45.89
N GLY A 327 28.77 -9.56 45.11
CA GLY A 327 29.04 -10.30 43.87
C GLY A 327 29.63 -9.43 42.76
N GLU A 328 29.26 -8.15 42.67
CA GLU A 328 29.88 -7.21 41.74
C GLU A 328 31.31 -6.84 42.18
N VAL A 329 31.54 -6.66 43.48
CA VAL A 329 32.89 -6.39 44.04
C VAL A 329 33.82 -7.60 43.83
N ASP A 330 33.36 -8.82 44.02
CA ASP A 330 34.17 -10.03 43.81
C ASP A 330 34.47 -10.29 42.31
N LYS A 331 33.58 -9.89 41.38
CA LYS A 331 33.92 -9.83 39.94
C LYS A 331 35.09 -8.88 39.67
N ALA A 332 35.07 -7.68 40.26
CA ALA A 332 36.15 -6.70 40.11
C ALA A 332 37.48 -7.22 40.68
N LYS A 333 37.47 -7.91 41.83
CA LYS A 333 38.66 -8.60 42.37
C LYS A 333 39.19 -9.67 41.42
N LYS A 334 38.30 -10.46 40.82
CA LYS A 334 38.70 -11.48 39.85
C LYS A 334 39.35 -10.84 38.62
N ALA A 335 38.74 -9.80 38.05
CA ALA A 335 39.30 -9.07 36.91
C ALA A 335 40.69 -8.49 37.22
N LEU A 336 40.92 -7.99 38.45
CA LEU A 336 42.25 -7.54 38.90
C LEU A 336 43.27 -8.69 38.98
N ALA A 337 42.87 -9.87 39.47
CA ALA A 337 43.74 -11.05 39.50
C ALA A 337 44.05 -11.59 38.09
N ASP A 338 43.05 -11.61 37.20
CA ASP A 338 43.20 -12.01 35.80
C ASP A 338 44.16 -11.04 35.05
N VAL A 339 44.03 -9.71 35.26
CA VAL A 339 44.97 -8.68 34.76
C VAL A 339 46.38 -8.84 35.33
N ALA A 340 46.54 -9.14 36.61
CA ALA A 340 47.85 -9.38 37.23
C ALA A 340 48.54 -10.65 36.67
N ALA A 341 47.78 -11.70 36.39
CA ALA A 341 48.28 -12.89 35.71
C ALA A 341 48.73 -12.60 34.27
N GLN A 342 48.01 -11.75 33.53
CA GLN A 342 48.43 -11.32 32.19
C GLN A 342 49.69 -10.45 32.22
N PHE A 343 49.77 -9.47 33.12
CA PHE A 343 50.97 -8.62 33.28
C PHE A 343 52.21 -9.43 33.61
N SER A 344 52.13 -10.40 34.53
CA SER A 344 53.26 -11.25 34.90
C SER A 344 53.71 -12.23 33.80
N ALA A 345 52.92 -12.38 32.73
CA ALA A 345 53.28 -13.12 31.53
C ALA A 345 53.92 -12.25 30.43
N LEU A 346 54.04 -10.93 30.61
CA LEU A 346 54.85 -10.06 29.75
C LEU A 346 56.36 -10.21 30.05
N SER A 347 57.22 -9.78 29.12
CA SER A 347 58.65 -9.61 29.37
C SER A 347 58.90 -8.59 30.49
N ALA A 348 59.94 -8.81 31.29
CA ALA A 348 60.18 -8.07 32.54
C ALA A 348 60.33 -6.54 32.38
N ASP A 349 60.64 -6.07 31.18
CA ASP A 349 60.78 -4.66 30.79
C ASP A 349 59.45 -4.00 30.34
N LEU A 350 58.39 -4.79 30.16
CA LEU A 350 57.02 -4.36 29.89
C LEU A 350 56.08 -4.53 31.10
N GLN A 351 56.55 -5.16 32.18
CA GLN A 351 55.80 -5.32 33.43
C GLN A 351 55.70 -3.98 34.18
N SER A 352 54.50 -3.61 34.62
CA SER A 352 54.24 -2.31 35.26
C SER A 352 53.50 -2.47 36.59
N GLU A 353 54.26 -2.64 37.68
CA GLU A 353 53.70 -2.68 39.04
C GLU A 353 52.88 -1.42 39.40
N ALA A 354 53.25 -0.27 38.81
CA ALA A 354 52.52 0.97 39.00
C ALA A 354 51.11 0.88 38.39
N ALA A 355 50.97 0.26 37.21
CA ALA A 355 49.67 0.08 36.57
C ALA A 355 48.78 -0.87 37.40
N LEU A 356 49.35 -1.96 37.92
CA LEU A 356 48.65 -2.89 38.82
C LEU A 356 48.21 -2.21 40.13
N ARG A 357 49.03 -1.31 40.69
CA ARG A 357 48.65 -0.52 41.88
C ARG A 357 47.53 0.48 41.58
N THR A 358 47.58 1.19 40.45
CA THR A 358 46.49 2.07 40.01
C THR A 358 45.19 1.28 39.82
N ALA A 359 45.24 0.15 39.13
CA ALA A 359 44.09 -0.73 38.92
C ALA A 359 43.53 -1.31 40.23
N GLY A 360 44.39 -1.71 41.17
CA GLY A 360 43.99 -2.22 42.49
C GLY A 360 43.20 -1.20 43.31
N SER A 361 43.60 0.07 43.28
CA SER A 361 42.94 1.15 44.05
C SER A 361 41.45 1.35 43.68
N LEU A 362 41.06 1.01 42.45
CA LEU A 362 39.66 1.06 42.00
C LEU A 362 38.81 -0.02 42.70
N VAL A 363 39.36 -1.22 42.87
CA VAL A 363 38.70 -2.34 43.56
C VAL A 363 38.67 -2.10 45.07
N GLU A 364 39.76 -1.59 45.65
CA GLU A 364 39.80 -1.16 47.06
C GLU A 364 38.72 -0.11 47.37
N ARG A 365 38.48 0.83 46.44
CA ARG A 365 37.42 1.84 46.60
C ARG A 365 36.02 1.20 46.62
N ALA A 366 35.78 0.21 45.76
CA ALA A 366 34.51 -0.52 45.75
C ALA A 366 34.31 -1.37 47.02
N GLU A 367 35.36 -2.04 47.51
CA GLU A 367 35.32 -2.72 48.81
C GLU A 367 35.01 -1.76 49.96
N GLN A 368 35.62 -0.57 49.96
CA GLN A 368 35.43 0.41 51.02
C GLN A 368 33.99 0.95 51.06
N LEU A 369 33.37 1.19 49.89
CA LEU A 369 31.95 1.56 49.80
C LEU A 369 31.03 0.43 50.28
N LEU A 370 31.39 -0.83 50.03
CA LEU A 370 30.66 -1.99 50.57
C LEU A 370 30.77 -2.08 52.11
N LYS A 371 31.96 -1.84 52.67
CA LYS A 371 32.20 -1.75 54.13
C LYS A 371 31.42 -0.58 54.77
N GLU A 372 31.26 0.53 54.05
CA GLU A 372 30.40 1.67 54.42
C GLU A 372 28.88 1.38 54.31
N ARG A 373 28.47 0.18 53.87
CA ARG A 373 27.08 -0.23 53.56
C ARG A 373 26.42 0.58 52.43
N ARG A 374 27.22 1.22 51.58
CA ARG A 374 26.76 2.03 50.44
C ARG A 374 26.64 1.15 49.19
N ALA A 375 25.76 0.16 49.25
CA ALA A 375 25.69 -0.93 48.28
C ALA A 375 25.53 -0.47 46.81
N ALA A 376 24.73 0.57 46.55
CA ALA A 376 24.58 1.13 45.19
C ALA A 376 25.87 1.80 44.68
N ASP A 377 26.56 2.57 45.53
CA ASP A 377 27.85 3.18 45.19
C ASP A 377 28.93 2.10 45.00
N ALA A 378 28.91 1.04 45.81
CA ALA A 378 29.83 -0.09 45.71
C ALA A 378 29.65 -0.87 44.41
N ILE A 379 28.42 -1.12 43.97
CA ILE A 379 28.12 -1.70 42.64
C ILE A 379 28.66 -0.80 41.53
N THR A 380 28.35 0.50 41.59
CA THR A 380 28.77 1.47 40.58
C THR A 380 30.31 1.55 40.47
N ALA A 381 31.00 1.58 41.61
CA ALA A 381 32.45 1.56 41.68
C ALA A 381 33.05 0.23 41.20
N ALA A 382 32.46 -0.92 41.56
CA ALA A 382 32.91 -2.23 41.11
C ALA A 382 32.74 -2.43 39.60
N GLN A 383 31.65 -1.90 39.02
CA GLN A 383 31.41 -1.96 37.58
C GLN A 383 32.36 -1.03 36.81
N ALA A 384 32.59 0.19 37.30
CA ALA A 384 33.60 1.09 36.73
C ALA A 384 35.02 0.52 36.83
N ALA A 385 35.38 -0.09 37.97
CA ALA A 385 36.64 -0.80 38.16
C ALA A 385 36.76 -1.97 37.18
N SER A 386 35.72 -2.80 37.04
CA SER A 386 35.71 -3.95 36.13
C SER A 386 35.85 -3.54 34.67
N ALA A 387 35.15 -2.50 34.22
CA ALA A 387 35.28 -1.97 32.85
C ALA A 387 36.69 -1.43 32.60
N THR A 388 37.26 -0.70 33.55
CA THR A 388 38.65 -0.20 33.47
C THR A 388 39.65 -1.36 33.42
N LEU A 389 39.43 -2.42 34.21
CA LEU A 389 40.25 -3.62 34.24
C LEU A 389 40.20 -4.41 32.93
N THR A 390 39.05 -4.50 32.27
CA THR A 390 38.98 -5.03 30.90
C THR A 390 39.86 -4.23 29.94
N SER A 391 39.79 -2.90 29.98
CA SER A 391 40.65 -2.05 29.13
C SER A 391 42.15 -2.21 29.45
N PHE A 392 42.53 -2.49 30.71
CA PHE A 392 43.91 -2.89 31.06
C PHE A 392 44.27 -4.26 30.48
N ALA A 393 43.37 -5.25 30.54
CA ALA A 393 43.59 -6.58 29.98
C ALA A 393 43.81 -6.53 28.45
N ASP A 394 42.97 -5.79 27.73
CA ASP A 394 43.07 -5.64 26.28
C ASP A 394 44.39 -4.96 25.86
N VAL A 395 44.83 -3.94 26.61
CA VAL A 395 46.15 -3.29 26.42
C VAL A 395 47.30 -4.26 26.68
N VAL A 396 47.25 -5.06 27.75
CA VAL A 396 48.29 -6.05 28.09
C VAL A 396 48.35 -7.17 27.05
N ALA A 397 47.21 -7.67 26.59
CA ALA A 397 47.12 -8.65 25.51
C ALA A 397 47.75 -8.08 24.22
N ARG A 398 47.38 -6.86 23.82
CA ARG A 398 47.97 -6.22 22.63
C ARG A 398 49.47 -5.97 22.76
N MET A 399 49.96 -5.56 23.94
CA MET A 399 51.39 -5.42 24.20
C MET A 399 52.12 -6.77 24.07
N ARG A 400 51.50 -7.86 24.50
CA ARG A 400 52.03 -9.21 24.32
C ARG A 400 52.08 -9.59 22.85
N ASP A 401 50.98 -9.47 22.12
CA ASP A 401 50.88 -9.91 20.71
C ASP A 401 51.88 -9.18 19.82
N ILE A 402 52.09 -7.88 20.04
CA ILE A 402 53.12 -7.11 19.34
C ILE A 402 54.52 -7.62 19.73
N SER A 403 54.79 -7.94 21.00
CA SER A 403 56.08 -8.45 21.47
C SER A 403 56.41 -9.86 20.94
N ASP A 404 55.48 -10.81 21.05
CA ASP A 404 55.58 -12.16 20.49
C ASP A 404 55.74 -12.08 18.95
N GLY A 405 55.06 -11.12 18.30
CA GLY A 405 55.21 -10.82 16.88
C GLY A 405 56.55 -10.17 16.48
N ILE A 406 57.16 -9.35 17.34
CA ILE A 406 58.53 -8.84 17.15
C ILE A 406 59.53 -9.99 17.24
N ALA A 407 59.39 -10.89 18.22
CA ALA A 407 60.27 -12.04 18.39
C ALA A 407 60.21 -13.00 17.18
N ALA A 408 59.00 -13.35 16.74
CA ALA A 408 58.80 -14.16 15.53
C ALA A 408 59.31 -13.46 14.26
N GLY A 409 59.13 -12.14 14.17
CA GLY A 409 59.61 -11.30 13.08
C GLY A 409 61.14 -11.24 12.98
N ARG A 410 61.84 -11.07 14.10
CA ARG A 410 63.31 -11.16 14.17
C ARG A 410 63.82 -12.54 13.78
N ALA A 411 63.23 -13.61 14.33
CA ALA A 411 63.58 -14.98 13.94
C ALA A 411 63.29 -15.30 12.46
N ALA A 412 62.41 -14.53 11.79
CA ALA A 412 62.23 -14.59 10.34
C ALA A 412 63.28 -13.76 9.57
N ALA A 413 63.63 -12.58 10.07
CA ALA A 413 64.70 -11.74 9.52
C ALA A 413 66.07 -12.43 9.59
N GLU A 414 66.41 -13.11 10.69
CA GLU A 414 67.63 -13.91 10.84
C GLU A 414 67.70 -15.04 9.80
N ARG A 415 66.58 -15.73 9.54
CA ARG A 415 66.48 -16.76 8.49
C ARG A 415 66.63 -16.16 7.08
N ALA A 416 66.21 -14.92 6.85
CA ALA A 416 66.42 -14.22 5.60
C ALA A 416 67.90 -13.76 5.45
N ALA A 417 68.52 -13.25 6.51
CA ALA A 417 69.95 -12.90 6.53
C ALA A 417 70.84 -14.12 6.23
N ALA A 418 70.49 -15.29 6.77
CA ALA A 418 71.16 -16.56 6.45
C ALA A 418 71.02 -17.01 4.98
N GLN A 419 70.09 -16.42 4.22
CA GLN A 419 69.92 -16.59 2.78
C GLN A 419 70.53 -15.43 1.95
N GLY A 420 71.27 -14.51 2.60
CA GLY A 420 71.93 -13.38 1.94
C GLY A 420 71.10 -12.09 1.82
N PHE A 421 69.94 -12.00 2.49
CA PHE A 421 69.08 -10.82 2.44
C PHE A 421 69.52 -9.74 3.44
N ARG A 422 69.54 -8.47 3.01
CA ARG A 422 69.80 -7.28 3.84
C ARG A 422 68.57 -6.95 4.67
N VAL A 423 68.63 -7.25 5.98
CA VAL A 423 67.48 -7.11 6.91
C VAL A 423 67.66 -5.99 7.94
N GLU A 424 68.73 -5.20 7.83
CA GLU A 424 69.12 -4.16 8.80
C GLU A 424 68.00 -3.13 9.01
N ALA A 425 67.31 -2.76 7.93
CA ALA A 425 66.17 -1.85 7.98
C ALA A 425 64.97 -2.45 8.74
N GLY A 426 64.66 -3.73 8.55
CA GLY A 426 63.62 -4.43 9.29
C GLY A 426 63.97 -4.60 10.77
N MET A 427 65.22 -4.96 11.07
CA MET A 427 65.73 -5.04 12.45
C MET A 427 65.67 -3.68 13.16
N ALA A 428 65.97 -2.57 12.46
CA ALA A 428 65.79 -1.23 12.99
C ALA A 428 64.31 -0.91 13.30
N SER A 429 63.37 -1.27 12.42
CA SER A 429 61.93 -1.09 12.68
C SER A 429 61.42 -1.94 13.85
N PHE A 430 61.92 -3.17 14.04
CA PHE A 430 61.64 -3.97 15.25
C PHE A 430 62.18 -3.29 16.53
N ASN A 431 63.36 -2.67 16.47
CA ASN A 431 63.90 -1.90 17.61
C ASN A 431 63.03 -0.67 17.93
N THR A 432 62.46 0.00 16.92
CA THR A 432 61.48 1.09 17.10
C THR A 432 60.19 0.57 17.75
N ALA A 433 59.67 -0.58 17.31
CA ALA A 433 58.48 -1.20 17.88
C ALA A 433 58.65 -1.55 19.37
N GLU A 434 59.77 -2.19 19.72
CA GLU A 434 60.14 -2.51 21.10
C GLU A 434 60.30 -1.25 21.97
N GLY A 435 60.91 -0.19 21.43
CA GLY A 435 61.03 1.10 22.09
C GLY A 435 59.70 1.81 22.34
N LEU A 436 58.70 1.60 21.48
CA LEU A 436 57.35 2.15 21.63
C LEU A 436 56.51 1.32 22.63
N LEU A 437 56.66 -0.01 22.67
CA LEU A 437 56.05 -0.85 23.71
C LEU A 437 56.54 -0.47 25.12
N ARG A 438 57.83 -0.19 25.30
CA ARG A 438 58.37 0.31 26.58
C ARG A 438 57.80 1.67 26.97
N GLN A 439 57.61 2.57 26.01
CA GLN A 439 56.96 3.86 26.26
C GLN A 439 55.48 3.68 26.67
N ALA A 440 54.75 2.76 26.02
CA ALA A 440 53.39 2.41 26.41
C ALA A 440 53.35 1.84 27.84
N ALA A 441 54.22 0.88 28.18
CA ALA A 441 54.31 0.27 29.51
C ALA A 441 54.57 1.30 30.63
N ALA A 442 55.42 2.29 30.35
CA ALA A 442 55.75 3.37 31.28
C ALA A 442 54.66 4.45 31.39
N ALA A 443 53.94 4.74 30.30
CA ALA A 443 52.87 5.74 30.27
C ALA A 443 51.54 5.20 30.84
N LEU A 444 51.25 3.92 30.66
CA LEU A 444 50.04 3.22 31.11
C LEU A 444 49.60 3.51 32.57
N PRO A 445 50.47 3.52 33.59
CA PRO A 445 50.09 3.91 34.96
C PRO A 445 49.69 5.39 35.13
N VAL A 446 50.04 6.26 34.19
CA VAL A 446 49.86 7.73 34.26
C VAL A 446 48.68 8.20 33.40
N VAL A 447 48.56 7.70 32.16
CA VAL A 447 47.52 8.12 31.20
C VAL A 447 46.40 7.09 31.00
N GLY A 448 46.49 5.93 31.66
CA GLY A 448 45.51 4.85 31.56
C GLY A 448 45.57 4.10 30.22
N PRO A 449 44.71 3.07 30.05
CA PRO A 449 44.72 2.21 28.87
C PRO A 449 44.35 2.94 27.57
N GLU A 450 43.40 3.88 27.62
CA GLU A 450 43.01 4.68 26.45
C GLU A 450 44.16 5.59 25.97
N GLY A 451 44.89 6.21 26.92
CA GLY A 451 45.97 7.15 26.61
C GLY A 451 47.20 6.53 25.94
N VAL A 452 47.37 5.20 26.01
CA VAL A 452 48.51 4.50 25.36
C VAL A 452 48.18 3.90 23.99
N ALA A 453 46.91 3.92 23.55
CA ALA A 453 46.48 3.26 22.31
C ALA A 453 47.31 3.69 21.08
N SER A 454 47.58 4.99 20.93
CA SER A 454 48.39 5.54 19.83
C SER A 454 49.86 5.07 19.84
N LEU A 455 50.44 4.79 21.02
CA LEU A 455 51.79 4.21 21.12
C LEU A 455 51.79 2.74 20.68
N LEU A 456 50.74 2.00 21.00
CA LEU A 456 50.56 0.61 20.53
C LEU A 456 50.33 0.56 19.00
N ASP A 457 49.53 1.47 18.44
CA ASP A 457 49.34 1.58 16.99
C ASP A 457 50.65 1.89 16.24
N GLN A 458 51.50 2.74 16.81
CA GLN A 458 52.81 3.04 16.26
C GLN A 458 53.79 1.86 16.42
N ALA A 459 53.76 1.16 17.56
CA ALA A 459 54.58 -0.03 17.79
C ALA A 459 54.22 -1.15 16.81
N ASP A 460 52.92 -1.37 16.57
CA ASP A 460 52.41 -2.40 15.67
C ASP A 460 52.79 -2.12 14.21
N LYS A 461 52.62 -0.87 13.74
CA LYS A 461 53.10 -0.43 12.41
C LYS A 461 54.61 -0.58 12.26
N ALA A 462 55.38 -0.30 13.30
CA ALA A 462 56.84 -0.51 13.30
C ALA A 462 57.21 -2.02 13.25
N ARG A 463 56.45 -2.89 13.91
CA ARG A 463 56.57 -4.35 13.81
C ARG A 463 56.25 -4.83 12.38
N GLU A 464 55.19 -4.31 11.76
CA GLU A 464 54.82 -4.66 10.37
C GLU A 464 55.90 -4.24 9.37
N MET A 465 56.42 -3.02 9.48
CA MET A 465 57.57 -2.57 8.68
C MET A 465 58.83 -3.42 8.93
N GLY A 466 59.01 -3.91 10.17
CA GLY A 466 60.06 -4.87 10.52
C GLY A 466 59.94 -6.21 9.78
N VAL A 467 58.72 -6.74 9.67
CA VAL A 467 58.43 -7.96 8.89
C VAL A 467 58.65 -7.70 7.40
N LEU A 468 58.08 -6.59 6.87
CA LEU A 468 58.17 -6.20 5.47
C LEU A 468 59.61 -6.03 4.99
N ARG A 469 60.47 -5.37 5.79
CA ARG A 469 61.88 -5.08 5.51
C ARG A 469 62.87 -6.07 6.14
N GLY A 470 62.38 -7.24 6.52
CA GLY A 470 63.15 -8.30 7.18
C GLY A 470 62.73 -9.68 6.70
N GLY A 471 61.98 -10.41 7.53
CA GLY A 471 61.59 -11.79 7.24
C GLY A 471 60.71 -11.99 5.99
N GLY A 472 60.05 -10.94 5.49
CA GLY A 472 59.22 -10.98 4.29
C GLY A 472 59.99 -10.88 2.96
N LEU A 473 61.25 -10.41 2.97
CA LEU A 473 62.02 -10.16 1.74
C LEU A 473 62.18 -11.41 0.84
N PRO A 474 62.46 -12.63 1.35
CA PRO A 474 62.56 -13.84 0.52
C PRO A 474 61.24 -14.31 -0.09
N ALA A 475 60.10 -13.79 0.37
CA ALA A 475 58.80 -14.01 -0.28
C ALA A 475 58.58 -12.97 -1.39
N ARG A 476 58.84 -11.69 -1.11
CA ARG A 476 58.72 -10.60 -2.10
C ARG A 476 59.63 -10.79 -3.31
N TYR A 477 60.89 -11.15 -3.10
CA TYR A 477 61.85 -11.44 -4.18
C TYR A 477 61.32 -12.49 -5.17
N ARG A 478 60.76 -13.60 -4.68
CA ARG A 478 60.19 -14.67 -5.51
C ARG A 478 58.92 -14.25 -6.23
N ALA A 479 58.02 -13.52 -5.57
CA ALA A 479 56.81 -12.99 -6.20
C ALA A 479 57.15 -11.97 -7.29
N ASN A 480 58.16 -11.12 -7.08
CA ASN A 480 58.66 -10.19 -8.09
C ASN A 480 59.32 -10.94 -9.27
N LEU A 481 60.07 -12.03 -9.05
CA LEU A 481 60.63 -12.84 -10.16
C LEU A 481 59.52 -13.41 -11.06
N GLU A 482 58.46 -13.94 -10.46
CA GLU A 482 57.28 -14.44 -11.19
C GLU A 482 56.59 -13.31 -11.99
N ARG A 483 56.44 -12.12 -11.38
CA ARG A 483 55.91 -10.94 -12.07
C ARG A 483 56.83 -10.42 -13.17
N ILE A 484 58.15 -10.45 -13.02
CA ILE A 484 59.11 -10.02 -14.04
C ILE A 484 58.91 -10.83 -15.33
N GLU A 485 58.78 -12.16 -15.25
CA GLU A 485 58.51 -12.98 -16.43
C GLU A 485 57.09 -12.73 -17.01
N ASN A 486 56.08 -12.56 -16.15
CA ASN A 486 54.71 -12.29 -16.60
C ASN A 486 54.57 -10.92 -17.29
N VAL A 487 55.18 -9.86 -16.74
CA VAL A 487 55.20 -8.51 -17.32
C VAL A 487 55.96 -8.49 -18.63
N LYS A 488 57.09 -9.22 -18.73
CA LYS A 488 57.82 -9.40 -19.99
C LYS A 488 56.94 -10.02 -21.07
N ALA A 489 56.29 -11.15 -20.76
CA ALA A 489 55.40 -11.82 -21.71
C ALA A 489 54.19 -10.95 -22.10
N ALA A 490 53.67 -10.14 -21.16
CA ALA A 490 52.61 -9.18 -21.44
C ALA A 490 53.07 -8.01 -22.34
N GLY A 491 54.33 -7.56 -22.20
CA GLY A 491 54.96 -6.58 -23.09
C GLY A 491 55.22 -7.13 -24.50
N GLU A 492 55.77 -8.34 -24.61
CA GLU A 492 55.93 -9.05 -25.89
C GLU A 492 54.58 -9.23 -26.61
N ALA A 493 53.51 -9.58 -25.88
CA ALA A 493 52.15 -9.70 -26.40
C ALA A 493 51.46 -8.35 -26.67
N LEU A 494 51.92 -7.25 -26.06
CA LEU A 494 51.45 -5.89 -26.35
C LEU A 494 52.06 -5.36 -27.64
N ALA A 495 53.36 -5.57 -27.87
CA ALA A 495 54.03 -5.13 -29.10
C ALA A 495 53.36 -5.72 -30.35
N ALA A 496 53.14 -7.04 -30.37
CA ALA A 496 52.42 -7.71 -31.45
C ALA A 496 50.95 -7.24 -31.63
N PHE A 497 50.33 -6.69 -30.56
CA PHE A 497 48.99 -6.14 -30.61
C PHE A 497 48.97 -4.68 -31.13
N ILE A 498 50.01 -3.89 -30.83
CA ILE A 498 50.23 -2.56 -31.43
C ILE A 498 50.47 -2.70 -32.94
N ASP A 499 51.27 -3.69 -33.38
CA ASP A 499 51.46 -4.02 -34.80
C ASP A 499 50.14 -4.36 -35.51
N GLU A 500 49.24 -5.12 -34.86
CA GLU A 500 47.90 -5.37 -35.38
C GLU A 500 47.05 -4.09 -35.42
N GLY A 501 47.12 -3.26 -34.37
CA GLY A 501 46.46 -1.95 -34.30
C GLY A 501 46.81 -1.06 -35.48
N TRP A 502 48.11 -0.92 -35.81
CA TRP A 502 48.59 -0.20 -36.99
C TRP A 502 48.03 -0.77 -38.30
N ARG A 503 48.17 -2.08 -38.51
CA ARG A 503 47.71 -2.79 -39.73
C ARG A 503 46.19 -2.67 -39.94
N VAL A 504 45.40 -2.51 -38.88
CA VAL A 504 43.96 -2.25 -38.97
C VAL A 504 43.70 -0.75 -39.17
N PHE A 505 44.48 0.14 -38.57
CA PHE A 505 44.36 1.59 -38.73
C PHE A 505 44.56 2.08 -40.17
N ASP A 506 45.33 1.37 -41.00
CA ASP A 506 45.50 1.70 -42.43
C ASP A 506 44.17 1.89 -43.20
N ILE A 507 43.04 1.32 -42.74
CA ILE A 507 41.75 1.49 -43.40
C ILE A 507 41.10 2.87 -43.19
N VAL A 508 41.58 3.72 -42.25
CA VAL A 508 40.93 5.03 -41.96
C VAL A 508 40.86 5.97 -43.17
N ASP A 509 41.72 5.76 -44.17
CA ASP A 509 41.73 6.56 -45.40
C ASP A 509 40.48 6.34 -46.29
N GLU A 510 39.69 5.28 -46.07
CA GLU A 510 38.35 5.10 -46.69
C GLU A 510 37.24 5.96 -46.03
N PHE A 511 37.51 6.55 -44.86
CA PHE A 511 36.51 7.17 -43.99
C PHE A 511 36.74 8.67 -43.80
N ALA A 512 35.67 9.43 -43.56
CA ALA A 512 35.75 10.85 -43.24
C ALA A 512 36.63 11.12 -42.00
N GLU A 513 37.45 12.18 -42.06
CA GLU A 513 38.36 12.52 -40.95
C GLU A 513 37.62 12.77 -39.62
N SER A 514 36.40 13.29 -39.69
CA SER A 514 35.48 13.45 -38.55
C SER A 514 35.24 12.13 -37.81
N SER A 515 35.06 11.03 -38.55
CA SER A 515 34.54 9.77 -38.04
C SER A 515 35.56 8.94 -37.26
N TRP A 516 36.85 9.30 -37.28
CA TRP A 516 37.93 8.68 -36.49
C TRP A 516 38.84 9.69 -35.77
N SER A 517 38.52 10.99 -35.82
CA SER A 517 39.27 12.04 -35.12
C SER A 517 39.45 11.81 -33.61
N ASP A 518 38.56 11.02 -33.01
CA ASP A 518 38.55 10.61 -31.59
C ASP A 518 39.61 9.58 -31.20
N ILE A 519 40.15 8.81 -32.15
CA ILE A 519 41.23 7.82 -31.93
C ILE A 519 42.60 8.31 -32.42
N ARG A 520 42.72 9.59 -32.78
CA ARG A 520 43.95 10.17 -33.35
C ARG A 520 45.07 10.24 -32.31
N GLY A 521 46.20 9.60 -32.61
CA GLY A 521 47.38 9.58 -31.75
C GLY A 521 47.42 8.41 -30.77
N ASN A 522 46.32 7.66 -30.61
CA ASN A 522 46.23 6.49 -29.74
C ASN A 522 47.35 5.46 -30.01
N GLY A 523 47.75 5.27 -31.27
CA GLY A 523 48.86 4.38 -31.64
C GLY A 523 50.18 4.83 -31.04
N SER A 524 50.61 6.07 -31.33
CA SER A 524 51.86 6.62 -30.79
C SER A 524 51.84 6.87 -29.28
N GLU A 525 50.68 7.01 -28.65
CA GLU A 525 50.56 7.02 -27.19
C GLU A 525 50.63 5.61 -26.59
N ALA A 526 50.14 4.58 -27.30
CA ALA A 526 50.33 3.17 -26.91
C ALA A 526 51.79 2.72 -27.05
N GLU A 527 52.49 3.15 -28.12
CA GLU A 527 53.94 2.95 -28.30
C GLU A 527 54.71 3.57 -27.14
N ARG A 528 54.50 4.86 -26.85
CA ARG A 528 55.12 5.55 -25.71
C ARG A 528 54.83 4.87 -24.37
N ALA A 529 53.61 4.38 -24.16
CA ALA A 529 53.24 3.65 -22.95
C ALA A 529 53.90 2.26 -22.88
N ALA A 530 54.14 1.59 -24.00
CA ALA A 530 54.90 0.35 -24.07
C ALA A 530 56.40 0.57 -23.76
N ASP A 531 57.01 1.62 -24.30
CA ASP A 531 58.40 2.04 -23.99
C ASP A 531 58.55 2.36 -22.49
N GLU A 532 57.62 3.13 -21.92
CA GLU A 532 57.61 3.45 -20.48
C GLU A 532 57.42 2.19 -19.61
N ALA A 533 56.64 1.20 -20.07
CA ALA A 533 56.51 -0.09 -19.39
C ALA A 533 57.79 -0.94 -19.47
N GLN A 534 58.49 -0.94 -20.61
CA GLN A 534 59.76 -1.63 -20.80
C GLN A 534 60.84 -1.05 -19.88
N GLU A 535 60.96 0.28 -19.78
CA GLU A 535 61.88 0.91 -18.82
C GLU A 535 61.57 0.51 -17.36
N LEU A 536 60.28 0.47 -16.99
CA LEU A 536 59.85 0.09 -15.64
C LEU A 536 60.18 -1.39 -15.35
N TRP A 537 59.96 -2.27 -16.32
CA TRP A 537 60.33 -3.68 -16.23
C TRP A 537 61.84 -3.89 -16.08
N GLU A 538 62.66 -3.18 -16.84
CA GLU A 538 64.13 -3.25 -16.72
C GLU A 538 64.63 -2.72 -15.36
N ARG A 539 64.07 -1.60 -14.89
CA ARG A 539 64.35 -1.08 -13.52
C ARG A 539 63.93 -2.06 -12.43
N ALA A 540 62.77 -2.69 -12.57
CA ALA A 540 62.31 -3.71 -11.63
C ALA A 540 63.25 -4.91 -11.60
N ALA A 541 63.72 -5.37 -12.76
CA ALA A 541 64.66 -6.49 -12.86
C ALA A 541 66.02 -6.17 -12.19
N GLU A 542 66.57 -4.96 -12.40
CA GLU A 542 67.80 -4.55 -11.71
C GLU A 542 67.58 -4.47 -10.19
N ARG A 543 66.50 -3.83 -9.75
CA ARG A 543 66.18 -3.63 -8.33
C ARG A 543 65.88 -4.93 -7.58
N ASN A 544 65.24 -5.89 -8.25
CA ASN A 544 64.94 -7.20 -7.70
C ASN A 544 66.17 -8.13 -7.65
N SER A 545 67.34 -7.72 -8.13
CA SER A 545 68.58 -8.50 -8.04
C SER A 545 69.03 -8.72 -6.59
N MET A 546 69.83 -9.77 -6.35
CA MET A 546 70.42 -10.03 -5.02
C MET A 546 71.58 -9.06 -4.70
N GLU A 547 72.03 -8.31 -5.69
CA GLU A 547 73.03 -7.26 -5.63
C GLU A 547 72.43 -5.94 -5.13
N ARG A 548 71.26 -5.53 -5.67
CA ARG A 548 70.51 -4.34 -5.26
C ARG A 548 69.66 -4.57 -4.02
N GLN A 549 68.81 -5.61 -4.04
CA GLN A 549 67.84 -5.93 -2.98
C GLN A 549 66.80 -4.82 -2.71
N GLU A 550 66.52 -3.98 -3.70
CA GLU A 550 65.50 -2.93 -3.70
C GLU A 550 64.11 -3.55 -4.01
N PHE A 551 63.76 -4.64 -3.30
CA PHE A 551 62.65 -5.51 -3.66
C PHE A 551 61.27 -4.85 -3.51
N ILE A 552 61.12 -3.82 -2.67
CA ILE A 552 59.85 -3.11 -2.45
C ILE A 552 59.63 -2.13 -3.62
N GLU A 553 60.70 -1.44 -3.99
CA GLU A 553 60.79 -0.50 -5.09
C GLU A 553 60.57 -1.25 -6.42
N ALA A 554 61.18 -2.43 -6.59
CA ALA A 554 60.92 -3.32 -7.72
C ALA A 554 59.45 -3.76 -7.84
N SER A 555 58.75 -4.00 -6.71
CA SER A 555 57.32 -4.30 -6.77
C SER A 555 56.52 -3.11 -7.33
N ALA A 556 56.87 -1.87 -6.94
CA ALA A 556 56.19 -0.66 -7.40
C ALA A 556 56.50 -0.32 -8.87
N ASP A 557 57.73 -0.59 -9.35
CA ASP A 557 58.05 -0.50 -10.78
C ASP A 557 57.21 -1.51 -11.59
N LEU A 558 57.00 -2.74 -11.09
CA LEU A 558 56.14 -3.75 -11.74
C LEU A 558 54.66 -3.35 -11.73
N ASP A 559 54.15 -2.81 -10.60
CA ASP A 559 52.79 -2.28 -10.51
C ASP A 559 52.55 -1.22 -11.62
N ALA A 560 53.50 -0.28 -11.77
CA ALA A 560 53.43 0.75 -12.80
C ALA A 560 53.62 0.20 -14.23
N ALA A 561 54.44 -0.82 -14.45
CA ALA A 561 54.60 -1.46 -15.76
C ALA A 561 53.29 -2.15 -16.20
N GLU A 562 52.63 -2.85 -15.29
CA GLU A 562 51.33 -3.50 -15.53
C GLU A 562 50.23 -2.46 -15.86
N GLU A 563 50.19 -1.33 -15.14
CA GLU A 563 49.30 -0.20 -15.48
C GLU A 563 49.55 0.36 -16.88
N ARG A 564 50.82 0.54 -17.27
CA ARG A 564 51.19 1.09 -18.59
C ARG A 564 50.85 0.13 -19.73
N ILE A 565 51.08 -1.18 -19.55
CA ILE A 565 50.67 -2.21 -20.50
C ILE A 565 49.14 -2.23 -20.69
N ALA A 566 48.39 -2.14 -19.59
CA ALA A 566 46.93 -2.08 -19.65
C ALA A 566 46.40 -0.82 -20.37
N TYR A 567 47.03 0.33 -20.14
CA TYR A 567 46.68 1.59 -20.81
C TYR A 567 46.99 1.55 -22.31
N ALA A 568 48.18 1.08 -22.71
CA ALA A 568 48.55 0.90 -24.11
C ALA A 568 47.59 -0.05 -24.85
N ARG A 569 47.23 -1.18 -24.21
CA ARG A 569 46.23 -2.11 -24.73
C ARG A 569 44.86 -1.44 -24.96
N ALA A 570 44.37 -0.65 -24.01
CA ALA A 570 43.08 0.02 -24.12
C ALA A 570 43.03 1.04 -25.29
N LEU A 571 44.14 1.72 -25.59
CA LEU A 571 44.25 2.64 -26.73
C LEU A 571 44.14 1.92 -28.08
N ILE A 572 44.78 0.75 -28.21
CA ILE A 572 44.68 -0.10 -29.41
C ILE A 572 43.30 -0.77 -29.52
N GLU A 573 42.71 -1.23 -28.41
CA GLU A 573 41.34 -1.75 -28.39
C GLU A 573 40.32 -0.69 -28.83
N ALA A 574 40.52 0.59 -28.47
CA ALA A 574 39.71 1.70 -28.95
C ALA A 574 39.85 1.90 -30.48
N ILE A 575 41.06 1.82 -31.04
CA ILE A 575 41.31 1.87 -32.49
C ILE A 575 40.54 0.75 -33.20
N ILE A 576 40.80 -0.51 -32.82
CA ILE A 576 40.22 -1.70 -33.47
C ILE A 576 38.70 -1.70 -33.38
N LYS A 577 38.13 -1.31 -32.21
CA LYS A 577 36.69 -1.19 -32.04
C LYS A 577 36.11 -0.09 -32.94
N ARG A 578 36.69 1.12 -32.92
CA ARG A 578 36.18 2.26 -33.69
C ARG A 578 36.14 1.96 -35.18
N LEU A 579 37.16 1.29 -35.69
CA LEU A 579 37.25 0.86 -37.08
C LEU A 579 36.18 -0.19 -37.43
N LYS A 580 35.96 -1.17 -36.56
CA LYS A 580 34.86 -2.13 -36.72
C LYS A 580 33.47 -1.47 -36.68
N ASP A 581 33.27 -0.47 -35.82
CA ASP A 581 32.03 0.31 -35.76
C ASP A 581 31.83 1.12 -37.06
N LEU A 582 32.91 1.61 -37.67
CA LEU A 582 32.91 2.31 -38.97
C LEU A 582 32.63 1.36 -40.15
N GLU A 583 33.25 0.18 -40.20
CA GLU A 583 32.95 -0.84 -41.22
C GLU A 583 31.49 -1.30 -41.15
N ALA A 584 30.97 -1.56 -39.94
CA ALA A 584 29.57 -1.92 -39.76
C ALA A 584 28.61 -0.82 -40.23
N ALA A 585 28.97 0.45 -40.01
CA ALA A 585 28.18 1.58 -40.52
C ALA A 585 28.24 1.68 -42.06
N ARG A 586 29.43 1.49 -42.67
CA ARG A 586 29.60 1.45 -44.14
C ARG A 586 28.72 0.38 -44.77
N ASP A 587 28.75 -0.82 -44.20
CA ASP A 587 28.08 -1.99 -44.77
C ASP A 587 26.55 -1.90 -44.58
N ALA A 588 26.06 -1.34 -43.46
CA ALA A 588 24.62 -1.13 -43.20
C ALA A 588 24.01 0.09 -43.91
N ALA A 589 24.79 1.15 -44.19
CA ALA A 589 24.29 2.44 -44.68
C ALA A 589 23.38 2.37 -45.91
N ARG A 590 23.62 1.43 -46.83
CA ARG A 590 22.81 1.28 -48.05
C ARG A 590 21.43 0.70 -47.77
N ASP A 591 21.34 -0.26 -46.87
CA ASP A 591 20.09 -0.91 -46.50
C ASP A 591 19.23 0.03 -45.63
N GLU A 592 19.85 0.81 -44.74
CA GLU A 592 19.17 1.84 -43.95
C GLU A 592 18.61 2.98 -44.82
N ILE A 593 19.37 3.45 -45.82
CA ILE A 593 18.87 4.41 -46.82
C ILE A 593 17.67 3.80 -47.59
N ALA A 594 17.76 2.54 -48.01
CA ALA A 594 16.68 1.87 -48.74
C ALA A 594 15.42 1.65 -47.89
N ALA A 595 15.56 1.38 -46.59
CA ALA A 595 14.45 1.30 -45.64
C ALA A 595 13.76 2.66 -45.48
N ALA A 596 14.53 3.71 -45.15
CA ALA A 596 14.00 5.08 -45.02
C ALA A 596 13.30 5.56 -46.31
N GLU A 597 13.81 5.19 -47.49
CA GLU A 597 13.15 5.44 -48.78
C GLU A 597 11.79 4.74 -48.90
N ALA A 598 11.69 3.47 -48.50
CA ALA A 598 10.45 2.72 -48.55
C ALA A 598 9.39 3.29 -47.58
N ASP A 599 9.80 3.64 -46.36
CA ASP A 599 8.91 4.14 -45.33
C ASP A 599 8.44 5.59 -45.63
N ILE A 600 9.31 6.45 -46.19
CA ILE A 600 8.91 7.75 -46.75
C ILE A 600 7.92 7.58 -47.90
N MET A 601 8.15 6.63 -48.82
CA MET A 601 7.19 6.37 -49.90
C MET A 601 5.84 5.86 -49.37
N GLN A 602 5.83 5.02 -48.33
CA GLN A 602 4.60 4.55 -47.70
C GLN A 602 3.86 5.69 -46.98
N GLY A 603 4.57 6.54 -46.24
CA GLY A 603 4.04 7.75 -45.60
C GLY A 603 3.39 8.68 -46.63
N ARG A 604 4.12 9.03 -47.69
CA ARG A 604 3.64 9.90 -48.77
C ARG A 604 2.40 9.33 -49.47
N ALA A 605 2.41 8.04 -49.78
CA ALA A 605 1.28 7.37 -50.43
C ALA A 605 0.05 7.30 -49.52
N PHE A 606 0.22 7.11 -48.21
CA PHE A 606 -0.89 7.12 -47.25
C PHE A 606 -1.51 8.52 -47.10
N ILE A 607 -0.68 9.57 -46.95
CA ILE A 607 -1.15 10.95 -46.83
C ILE A 607 -1.88 11.35 -48.13
N ALA A 608 -1.28 11.18 -49.31
CA ALA A 608 -1.92 11.54 -50.57
C ALA A 608 -3.22 10.77 -50.88
N ALA A 609 -3.40 9.57 -50.31
CA ALA A 609 -4.65 8.81 -50.43
C ALA A 609 -5.76 9.25 -49.46
N ASN A 610 -5.42 10.03 -48.43
CA ASN A 610 -6.34 10.49 -47.37
C ASN A 610 -6.28 12.02 -47.15
N ASP A 611 -5.71 12.76 -48.11
CA ASP A 611 -5.45 14.20 -48.13
C ASP A 611 -6.53 15.09 -47.45
N PRO A 612 -7.84 14.97 -47.74
CA PRO A 612 -8.86 15.81 -47.10
C PRO A 612 -9.14 15.51 -45.60
N ASP A 613 -8.58 14.43 -45.04
CA ASP A 613 -8.76 13.95 -43.66
C ASP A 613 -7.46 13.97 -42.82
N VAL A 614 -6.32 14.37 -43.39
CA VAL A 614 -5.01 14.44 -42.73
C VAL A 614 -4.58 15.90 -42.57
N GLY A 615 -3.94 16.23 -41.45
CA GLY A 615 -3.46 17.58 -41.14
C GLY A 615 -2.04 17.87 -41.65
N ARG A 616 -1.61 19.12 -41.44
CA ARG A 616 -0.30 19.62 -41.90
C ARG A 616 0.90 19.16 -41.06
N GLU A 617 0.71 18.50 -39.92
CA GLU A 617 1.84 18.01 -39.09
C GLU A 617 2.48 16.72 -39.65
N PRO A 618 1.72 15.66 -40.05
CA PRO A 618 2.27 14.54 -40.81
C PRO A 618 3.06 14.95 -42.06
N GLU A 619 2.58 15.94 -42.83
CA GLU A 619 3.32 16.47 -43.97
C GLU A 619 4.67 17.11 -43.57
N LYS A 620 4.70 17.90 -42.50
CA LYS A 620 5.93 18.55 -42.00
C LYS A 620 6.95 17.54 -41.49
N LEU A 621 6.50 16.48 -40.83
CA LEU A 621 7.36 15.38 -40.38
C LEU A 621 7.96 14.64 -41.59
N LEU A 622 7.12 14.31 -42.59
CA LEU A 622 7.57 13.66 -43.82
C LEU A 622 8.55 14.54 -44.63
N ALA A 623 8.31 15.84 -44.72
CA ALA A 623 9.24 16.78 -45.37
C ALA A 623 10.60 16.89 -44.64
N ARG A 624 10.63 16.70 -43.31
CA ARG A 624 11.90 16.58 -42.55
C ARG A 624 12.58 15.24 -42.80
N ALA A 625 11.83 14.14 -42.86
CA ALA A 625 12.35 12.82 -43.23
C ALA A 625 13.03 12.85 -44.61
N GLU A 626 12.37 13.46 -45.60
CA GLU A 626 12.90 13.66 -46.95
C GLU A 626 14.18 14.53 -46.96
N SER A 627 14.28 15.53 -46.09
CA SER A 627 15.47 16.36 -45.93
C SER A 627 16.64 15.60 -45.28
N ALA A 628 16.40 14.79 -44.26
CA ALA A 628 17.41 13.95 -43.61
C ALA A 628 17.93 12.87 -44.58
N LEU A 629 17.03 12.20 -45.31
CA LEU A 629 17.39 11.25 -46.36
C LEU A 629 18.18 11.92 -47.50
N ALA A 630 17.81 13.13 -47.91
CA ALA A 630 18.56 13.88 -48.93
C ALA A 630 19.98 14.23 -48.47
N GLN A 631 20.18 14.52 -47.18
CA GLN A 631 21.51 14.70 -46.59
C GLN A 631 22.31 13.39 -46.56
N ALA A 632 21.69 12.26 -46.17
CA ALA A 632 22.34 10.94 -46.20
C ALA A 632 22.81 10.55 -47.62
N ARG A 633 21.97 10.83 -48.63
CA ARG A 633 22.26 10.64 -50.06
C ARG A 633 23.31 11.61 -50.62
N ALA A 634 23.52 12.77 -50.00
CA ALA A 634 24.61 13.68 -50.35
C ALA A 634 25.94 13.23 -49.72
N GLU A 635 25.90 12.78 -48.47
CA GLU A 635 27.05 12.31 -47.70
C GLU A 635 27.68 11.04 -48.33
N ILE A 636 26.86 10.07 -48.75
CA ILE A 636 27.33 8.85 -49.44
C ILE A 636 27.94 9.12 -50.84
N GLY A 637 27.81 10.36 -51.34
CA GLY A 637 28.42 10.82 -52.59
C GLY A 637 29.78 11.50 -52.44
N GLN A 638 30.30 11.64 -51.22
CA GLN A 638 31.62 12.24 -50.96
C GLN A 638 32.78 11.26 -51.26
N GLU A 639 33.99 11.80 -51.45
CA GLU A 639 35.20 11.00 -51.69
C GLU A 639 35.61 10.15 -50.48
N ARG A 640 35.32 10.64 -49.26
CA ARG A 640 35.47 9.94 -47.98
C ARG A 640 34.23 10.17 -47.13
N PRO A 641 33.17 9.34 -47.26
CA PRO A 641 31.92 9.56 -46.54
C PRO A 641 32.03 9.37 -45.03
N ASP A 642 31.25 10.13 -44.26
CA ASP A 642 31.02 9.85 -42.84
C ASP A 642 29.88 8.82 -42.70
N TRP A 643 30.23 7.54 -42.74
CA TRP A 643 29.28 6.43 -42.72
C TRP A 643 28.42 6.36 -41.45
N LEU A 644 28.91 6.86 -40.32
CA LEU A 644 28.13 6.97 -39.08
C LEU A 644 27.07 8.06 -39.20
N GLN A 645 27.44 9.21 -39.77
CA GLN A 645 26.51 10.30 -40.08
C GLN A 645 25.45 9.87 -41.11
N ILE A 646 25.80 9.03 -42.09
CA ILE A 646 24.84 8.43 -43.05
C ILE A 646 23.80 7.57 -42.32
N VAL A 647 24.24 6.57 -41.54
CA VAL A 647 23.33 5.68 -40.80
C VAL A 647 22.45 6.48 -39.83
N ARG A 648 23.02 7.47 -39.14
CA ARG A 648 22.27 8.37 -38.25
C ARG A 648 21.17 9.14 -38.99
N LEU A 649 21.47 9.72 -40.15
CA LEU A 649 20.50 10.46 -40.96
C LEU A 649 19.44 9.54 -41.58
N ALA A 650 19.78 8.31 -41.95
CA ALA A 650 18.83 7.32 -42.46
C ALA A 650 17.85 6.85 -41.37
N HIS A 651 18.34 6.53 -40.16
CA HIS A 651 17.47 6.24 -39.01
C HIS A 651 16.60 7.45 -38.62
N GLU A 652 17.14 8.67 -38.64
CA GLU A 652 16.40 9.91 -38.38
C GLU A 652 15.27 10.11 -39.41
N ALA A 653 15.56 9.86 -40.69
CA ALA A 653 14.58 9.89 -41.76
C ALA A 653 13.49 8.82 -41.59
N ASN A 654 13.85 7.57 -41.27
CA ASN A 654 12.88 6.51 -41.04
C ASN A 654 11.94 6.85 -39.88
N HIS A 655 12.49 7.20 -38.71
CA HIS A 655 11.69 7.54 -37.52
C HIS A 655 10.66 8.66 -37.82
N LEU A 656 11.07 9.71 -38.53
CA LEU A 656 10.18 10.82 -38.90
C LEU A 656 9.09 10.40 -39.89
N ALA A 657 9.38 9.47 -40.80
CA ALA A 657 8.39 8.94 -41.74
C ALA A 657 7.37 8.00 -41.05
N ASP A 658 7.83 7.14 -40.14
CA ASP A 658 6.97 6.25 -39.37
C ASP A 658 6.10 7.02 -38.36
N GLU A 659 6.63 8.10 -37.76
CA GLU A 659 5.85 9.05 -36.94
C GLU A 659 4.78 9.78 -37.77
N ALA A 660 5.12 10.28 -38.96
CA ALA A 660 4.18 10.91 -39.88
C ALA A 660 3.03 9.95 -40.29
N LEU A 661 3.37 8.71 -40.67
CA LEU A 661 2.42 7.68 -41.06
C LEU A 661 1.50 7.28 -39.90
N ARG A 662 2.03 7.21 -38.68
CA ARG A 662 1.28 6.92 -37.45
C ARG A 662 0.32 8.07 -37.09
N GLY A 663 0.77 9.32 -37.22
CA GLY A 663 -0.05 10.51 -37.05
C GLY A 663 -1.22 10.54 -38.03
N ALA A 664 -0.95 10.44 -39.33
CA ALA A 664 -1.95 10.45 -40.39
C ALA A 664 -3.01 9.34 -40.21
N ARG A 665 -2.60 8.12 -39.82
CA ARG A 665 -3.54 7.01 -39.51
C ARG A 665 -4.48 7.37 -38.35
N SER A 666 -3.96 7.97 -37.29
CA SER A 666 -4.75 8.40 -36.12
C SER A 666 -5.77 9.48 -36.46
N GLU A 667 -5.40 10.43 -37.33
CA GLU A 667 -6.29 11.52 -37.80
C GLU A 667 -7.43 10.98 -38.67
N VAL A 668 -7.14 10.10 -39.64
CA VAL A 668 -8.14 9.43 -40.47
C VAL A 668 -9.10 8.60 -39.62
N GLU A 669 -8.59 7.86 -38.62
CA GLU A 669 -9.45 7.17 -37.66
C GLU A 669 -10.35 8.13 -36.86
N ALA A 670 -9.82 9.27 -36.40
CA ALA A 670 -10.60 10.27 -35.68
C ALA A 670 -11.72 10.89 -36.56
N MET A 671 -11.44 11.19 -37.84
CA MET A 671 -12.45 11.68 -38.78
C MET A 671 -13.53 10.63 -39.06
N ASN A 672 -13.16 9.36 -39.20
CA ASN A 672 -14.13 8.29 -39.39
C ASN A 672 -15.03 8.07 -38.17
N ARG A 673 -14.49 8.15 -36.95
CA ARG A 673 -15.29 8.11 -35.70
C ARG A 673 -16.29 9.27 -35.63
N LEU A 674 -15.90 10.47 -36.05
CA LEU A 674 -16.81 11.64 -36.14
C LEU A 674 -17.90 11.46 -37.20
N ARG A 675 -17.56 10.95 -38.41
CA ARG A 675 -18.54 10.63 -39.47
C ARG A 675 -19.59 9.64 -38.98
N GLU A 676 -19.19 8.58 -38.28
CA GLU A 676 -20.13 7.64 -37.68
C GLU A 676 -21.01 8.28 -36.62
N GLN A 677 -20.44 9.13 -35.75
CA GLN A 677 -21.21 9.82 -34.71
C GLN A 677 -22.26 10.74 -35.33
N LEU A 678 -21.89 11.53 -36.36
CA LEU A 678 -22.81 12.36 -37.12
C LEU A 678 -23.96 11.54 -37.71
N LYS A 679 -23.65 10.40 -38.34
CA LYS A 679 -24.66 9.47 -38.90
C LYS A 679 -25.61 8.91 -37.83
N ARG A 680 -25.11 8.57 -36.64
CA ARG A 680 -25.94 8.13 -35.50
C ARG A 680 -26.86 9.26 -35.00
N MET A 681 -26.32 10.45 -34.74
CA MET A 681 -27.12 11.60 -34.25
C MET A 681 -28.19 12.02 -35.27
N GLN A 682 -27.84 12.05 -36.57
CA GLN A 682 -28.76 12.33 -37.67
C GLN A 682 -29.95 11.36 -37.69
N GLN A 683 -29.71 10.05 -37.50
CA GLN A 683 -30.76 9.04 -37.44
C GLN A 683 -31.68 9.23 -36.22
N VAL A 684 -31.11 9.39 -35.03
CA VAL A 684 -31.88 9.56 -33.78
C VAL A 684 -32.72 10.83 -33.79
N ALA A 685 -32.12 11.98 -34.09
CA ALA A 685 -32.83 13.26 -34.11
C ALA A 685 -33.92 13.32 -35.19
N THR A 686 -33.69 12.71 -36.37
CA THR A 686 -34.72 12.61 -37.41
C THR A 686 -35.90 11.74 -36.95
N ALA A 687 -35.64 10.60 -36.29
CA ALA A 687 -36.68 9.71 -35.79
C ALA A 687 -37.54 10.35 -34.68
N GLU A 688 -36.92 11.09 -33.75
CA GLU A 688 -37.65 11.81 -32.69
C GLU A 688 -38.51 12.95 -33.24
N VAL A 689 -38.02 13.72 -34.22
CA VAL A 689 -38.85 14.75 -34.90
C VAL A 689 -40.01 14.10 -35.67
N GLN A 690 -39.79 12.98 -36.37
CA GLN A 690 -40.87 12.25 -37.07
C GLN A 690 -41.93 11.71 -36.10
N LYS A 691 -41.52 11.14 -34.96
CA LYS A 691 -42.39 10.66 -33.88
C LYS A 691 -43.30 11.76 -33.32
N ILE A 692 -42.77 12.97 -33.13
CA ILE A 692 -43.57 14.14 -32.69
C ILE A 692 -44.60 14.53 -33.76
N VAL A 693 -44.16 14.64 -35.03
CA VAL A 693 -45.04 15.00 -36.15
C VAL A 693 -46.16 13.97 -36.32
N GLN A 694 -45.85 12.68 -36.22
CA GLN A 694 -46.84 11.59 -36.30
C GLN A 694 -47.85 11.66 -35.14
N PHE A 695 -47.37 11.86 -33.90
CA PHE A 695 -48.25 11.99 -32.73
C PHE A 695 -49.24 13.16 -32.90
N VAL A 696 -48.75 14.33 -33.32
CA VAL A 696 -49.57 15.52 -33.54
C VAL A 696 -50.53 15.37 -34.73
N SER A 697 -50.15 14.62 -35.77
CA SER A 697 -51.05 14.30 -36.89
C SER A 697 -52.20 13.37 -36.49
N ILE A 698 -52.01 12.51 -35.49
CA ILE A 698 -53.06 11.60 -34.98
C ILE A 698 -53.95 12.30 -33.93
N HIS A 699 -53.36 13.20 -33.13
CA HIS A 699 -54.04 13.89 -32.02
C HIS A 699 -54.18 15.42 -32.21
N PRO A 700 -54.61 15.95 -33.38
CA PRO A 700 -54.52 17.38 -33.72
C PRO A 700 -55.45 18.31 -32.91
N ARG A 701 -56.34 17.75 -32.07
CA ARG A 701 -57.24 18.48 -31.15
C ARG A 701 -56.77 18.45 -29.69
N ASP A 702 -55.73 17.65 -29.38
CA ASP A 702 -55.32 17.29 -28.01
C ASP A 702 -53.91 17.82 -27.68
N ILE A 703 -53.43 18.78 -28.47
CA ILE A 703 -52.10 19.41 -28.34
C ILE A 703 -52.20 20.76 -27.62
N PRO A 704 -51.18 21.18 -26.86
CA PRO A 704 -51.18 22.48 -26.20
C PRO A 704 -51.04 23.62 -27.21
N VAL A 705 -51.55 24.81 -26.84
CA VAL A 705 -51.46 26.03 -27.66
C VAL A 705 -49.99 26.40 -27.87
N GLY A 706 -49.62 26.74 -29.12
CA GLY A 706 -48.23 27.01 -29.51
C GLY A 706 -47.37 25.78 -29.84
N ALA A 707 -47.88 24.55 -29.64
CA ALA A 707 -47.13 23.33 -29.97
C ALA A 707 -46.78 23.24 -31.47
N LYS A 708 -47.66 23.74 -32.36
CA LYS A 708 -47.41 23.75 -33.81
C LYS A 708 -46.21 24.61 -34.18
N ASP A 709 -46.08 25.78 -33.56
CA ASP A 709 -44.99 26.72 -33.86
C ASP A 709 -43.65 26.18 -33.36
N LYS A 710 -43.64 25.53 -32.18
CA LYS A 710 -42.50 24.76 -31.67
C LYS A 710 -42.06 23.64 -32.64
N ILE A 711 -43.02 22.90 -33.22
CA ILE A 711 -42.74 21.81 -34.18
C ILE A 711 -42.25 22.35 -35.53
N ASN A 712 -42.79 23.47 -36.01
CA ASN A 712 -42.26 24.16 -37.19
C ASN A 712 -40.80 24.59 -36.95
N GLY A 713 -40.48 25.07 -35.75
CA GLY A 713 -39.10 25.33 -35.31
C GLY A 713 -38.20 24.10 -35.37
N LEU A 714 -38.66 22.93 -34.87
CA LEU A 714 -37.92 21.66 -35.00
C LEU A 714 -37.64 21.29 -36.46
N GLN A 715 -38.60 21.50 -37.37
CA GLN A 715 -38.43 21.19 -38.79
C GLN A 715 -37.41 22.11 -39.47
N ILE A 716 -37.41 23.40 -39.13
CA ILE A 716 -36.39 24.37 -39.60
C ILE A 716 -35.01 24.01 -39.05
N ASN A 717 -34.90 23.69 -37.76
CA ASN A 717 -33.65 23.28 -37.13
C ASN A 717 -33.12 21.95 -37.72
N LEU A 718 -34.00 21.01 -38.06
CA LEU A 718 -33.65 19.78 -38.78
C LEU A 718 -33.07 20.08 -40.17
N GLN A 719 -33.69 20.97 -40.95
CA GLN A 719 -33.17 21.39 -42.25
C GLN A 719 -31.79 22.08 -42.12
N ALA A 720 -31.61 22.93 -41.12
CA ALA A 720 -30.32 23.57 -40.84
C ALA A 720 -29.23 22.55 -40.44
N ALA A 721 -29.57 21.52 -39.67
CA ALA A 721 -28.64 20.43 -39.33
C ALA A 721 -28.27 19.57 -40.57
N TYR A 722 -29.22 19.29 -41.46
CA TYR A 722 -28.92 18.62 -42.75
C TYR A 722 -28.01 19.46 -43.64
N ALA A 723 -28.23 20.78 -43.74
CA ALA A 723 -27.38 21.67 -44.52
C ALA A 723 -25.95 21.76 -43.95
N ALA A 724 -25.80 21.83 -42.63
CA ALA A 724 -24.50 21.79 -41.97
C ALA A 724 -23.77 20.47 -42.27
N ALA A 725 -24.46 19.32 -42.11
CA ALA A 725 -23.91 18.00 -42.41
C ALA A 725 -23.48 17.83 -43.88
N GLN A 726 -24.25 18.36 -44.84
CA GLN A 726 -23.88 18.35 -46.26
C GLN A 726 -22.69 19.27 -46.58
N SER A 727 -22.48 20.34 -45.80
CA SER A 727 -21.34 21.24 -46.00
C SER A 727 -19.99 20.64 -45.60
N VAL A 728 -19.99 19.58 -44.77
CA VAL A 728 -18.78 18.86 -44.32
C VAL A 728 -17.95 18.37 -45.50
N ASP A 729 -18.59 17.80 -46.52
CA ASP A 729 -17.88 17.20 -47.65
C ASP A 729 -17.23 18.23 -48.58
N GLN A 730 -17.55 19.51 -48.40
CA GLN A 730 -17.00 20.68 -49.10
C GLN A 730 -15.92 21.41 -48.26
N LYS A 731 -15.39 20.76 -47.22
CA LYS A 731 -14.28 21.25 -46.39
C LYS A 731 -13.09 20.32 -46.46
N GLU A 732 -11.92 20.86 -46.16
CA GLU A 732 -10.63 20.16 -46.15
C GLU A 732 -10.01 20.29 -44.75
N GLU A 733 -9.12 19.35 -44.39
CA GLU A 733 -8.28 19.40 -43.19
C GLU A 733 -9.07 19.72 -41.89
N GLU A 734 -8.53 20.61 -41.03
CA GLU A 734 -9.14 21.04 -39.78
C GLU A 734 -10.55 21.63 -39.96
N ALA A 735 -10.86 22.23 -41.11
CA ALA A 735 -12.18 22.79 -41.38
C ALA A 735 -13.24 21.69 -41.57
N ARG A 736 -12.86 20.51 -42.08
CA ARG A 736 -13.72 19.31 -42.13
C ARG A 736 -13.97 18.78 -40.72
N ALA A 737 -12.93 18.70 -39.89
CA ALA A 737 -13.04 18.29 -38.48
C ALA A 737 -13.94 19.24 -37.67
N ALA A 738 -13.85 20.55 -37.90
CA ALA A 738 -14.71 21.56 -37.26
C ALA A 738 -16.17 21.44 -37.74
N ALA A 739 -16.41 21.32 -39.05
CA ALA A 739 -17.76 21.16 -39.61
C ALA A 739 -18.46 19.88 -39.14
N LEU A 740 -17.72 18.77 -38.98
CA LEU A 740 -18.25 17.53 -38.39
C LEU A 740 -18.77 17.76 -36.97
N ARG A 741 -18.01 18.50 -36.13
CA ARG A 741 -18.38 18.79 -34.74
C ARG A 741 -19.61 19.70 -34.66
N ASP A 742 -19.65 20.77 -35.45
CA ASP A 742 -20.82 21.67 -35.56
C ASP A 742 -22.09 20.93 -36.00
N ALA A 743 -21.99 20.05 -37.00
CA ALA A 743 -23.11 19.24 -37.46
C ALA A 743 -23.60 18.23 -36.38
N ILE A 744 -22.68 17.61 -35.64
CA ILE A 744 -23.01 16.74 -34.49
C ILE A 744 -23.72 17.54 -33.38
N GLU A 745 -23.23 18.73 -33.05
CA GLU A 745 -23.81 19.60 -32.04
C GLU A 745 -25.24 20.03 -32.43
N ARG A 746 -25.47 20.42 -33.69
CA ARG A 746 -26.81 20.77 -34.20
C ARG A 746 -27.80 19.62 -34.07
N TYR A 747 -27.42 18.39 -34.44
CA TYR A 747 -28.31 17.23 -34.26
C TYR A 747 -28.53 16.86 -32.78
N THR A 748 -27.52 17.06 -31.93
CA THR A 748 -27.63 16.82 -30.48
C THR A 748 -28.58 17.83 -29.82
N ALA A 749 -28.46 19.11 -30.15
CA ALA A 749 -29.38 20.15 -29.68
C ALA A 749 -30.81 19.92 -30.20
N LEU A 750 -30.96 19.43 -31.42
CA LEU A 750 -32.25 19.09 -32.01
C LEU A 750 -32.93 17.90 -31.32
N GLU A 751 -32.19 16.85 -30.98
CA GLU A 751 -32.70 15.72 -30.19
C GLU A 751 -33.23 16.20 -28.83
N GLN A 752 -32.46 17.03 -28.12
CA GLN A 752 -32.86 17.57 -26.81
C GLN A 752 -34.11 18.45 -26.90
N GLN A 753 -34.21 19.31 -27.93
CA GLN A 753 -35.41 20.12 -28.20
C GLN A 753 -36.62 19.23 -28.52
N ALA A 754 -36.42 18.19 -29.35
CA ALA A 754 -37.47 17.24 -29.71
C ALA A 754 -37.99 16.49 -28.48
N ALA A 755 -37.11 15.94 -27.65
CA ALA A 755 -37.47 15.22 -26.42
C ALA A 755 -38.29 16.09 -25.45
N GLY A 756 -37.88 17.35 -25.24
CA GLY A 756 -38.61 18.31 -24.40
C GLY A 756 -40.01 18.64 -24.94
N ILE A 757 -40.13 18.89 -26.24
CA ILE A 757 -41.41 19.18 -26.91
C ILE A 757 -42.34 17.94 -26.88
N TYR A 758 -41.79 16.73 -27.06
CA TYR A 758 -42.57 15.49 -26.99
C TYR A 758 -43.19 15.30 -25.59
N GLU A 759 -42.41 15.49 -24.52
CA GLU A 759 -42.92 15.29 -23.16
C GLU A 759 -43.88 16.40 -22.70
N GLU A 760 -43.73 17.65 -23.19
CA GLU A 760 -44.74 18.71 -23.03
C GLU A 760 -46.08 18.31 -23.67
N ILE A 761 -46.06 17.82 -24.91
CA ILE A 761 -47.26 17.37 -25.63
C ILE A 761 -47.89 16.15 -24.95
N ARG A 762 -47.06 15.16 -24.58
CA ARG A 762 -47.49 13.91 -23.92
C ARG A 762 -48.13 14.16 -22.55
N SER A 763 -47.53 15.03 -21.74
CA SER A 763 -48.07 15.39 -20.42
C SER A 763 -49.32 16.29 -20.50
N HIS A 764 -49.53 17.02 -21.60
CA HIS A 764 -50.81 17.66 -21.89
C HIS A 764 -51.87 16.62 -22.29
N PHE A 765 -51.56 15.72 -23.23
CA PHE A 765 -52.46 14.66 -23.67
C PHE A 765 -52.94 13.76 -22.52
N GLN A 766 -52.02 13.34 -21.63
CA GLN A 766 -52.38 12.54 -20.45
C GLN A 766 -53.33 13.27 -19.49
N ARG A 767 -53.20 14.60 -19.33
CA ARG A 767 -54.13 15.40 -18.53
C ARG A 767 -55.52 15.46 -19.17
N LEU A 768 -55.60 15.68 -20.47
CA LEU A 768 -56.87 15.68 -21.21
C LEU A 768 -57.58 14.32 -21.14
N GLU A 769 -56.86 13.21 -21.30
CA GLU A 769 -57.48 11.89 -21.23
C GLU A 769 -57.93 11.52 -19.80
N ALA A 770 -57.17 11.92 -18.78
CA ALA A 770 -57.61 11.80 -17.39
C ALA A 770 -58.88 12.64 -17.10
N MET A 771 -59.02 13.83 -17.72
CA MET A 771 -60.25 14.62 -17.62
C MET A 771 -61.42 13.97 -18.37
N ARG A 772 -61.21 13.42 -19.57
CA ARG A 772 -62.25 12.66 -20.31
C ARG A 772 -62.78 11.48 -19.52
N GLN A 773 -61.91 10.74 -18.84
CA GLN A 773 -62.30 9.63 -17.98
C GLN A 773 -63.16 10.11 -16.79
N ARG A 774 -62.79 11.23 -16.16
CA ARG A 774 -63.60 11.86 -15.09
C ARG A 774 -64.96 12.34 -15.59
N VAL A 775 -65.01 12.99 -16.76
CA VAL A 775 -66.27 13.42 -17.40
C VAL A 775 -67.18 12.21 -17.59
N ARG A 776 -66.71 11.15 -18.26
CA ARG A 776 -67.48 9.92 -18.49
C ARG A 776 -68.01 9.30 -17.18
N ALA A 777 -67.18 9.25 -16.14
CA ALA A 777 -67.56 8.69 -14.85
C ALA A 777 -68.67 9.49 -14.14
N GLU A 778 -68.54 10.83 -14.05
CA GLU A 778 -69.58 11.66 -13.43
C GLU A 778 -70.84 11.75 -14.31
N SER A 779 -70.74 11.68 -15.64
CA SER A 779 -71.92 11.59 -16.52
C SER A 779 -72.71 10.31 -16.30
N GLU A 780 -72.09 9.12 -16.32
CA GLU A 780 -72.83 7.88 -16.05
C GLU A 780 -73.37 7.82 -14.60
N ARG A 781 -72.67 8.44 -13.64
CA ARG A 781 -73.17 8.62 -12.26
C ARG A 781 -74.42 9.51 -12.21
N ALA A 782 -74.42 10.64 -12.91
CA ALA A 782 -75.57 11.56 -13.01
C ALA A 782 -76.78 10.88 -13.65
N LYS A 783 -76.56 10.16 -14.75
CA LYS A 783 -77.55 9.36 -15.46
C LYS A 783 -78.17 8.27 -14.55
N ALA A 784 -77.35 7.55 -13.79
CA ALA A 784 -77.81 6.54 -12.84
C ALA A 784 -78.66 7.15 -11.70
N ALA A 785 -78.33 8.37 -11.24
CA ALA A 785 -79.16 9.11 -10.28
C ALA A 785 -80.50 9.55 -10.90
N ILE A 786 -80.50 10.05 -12.15
CA ILE A 786 -81.72 10.41 -12.89
C ILE A 786 -82.63 9.19 -13.04
N SER A 787 -82.12 8.05 -13.53
CA SER A 787 -82.97 6.86 -13.70
C SER A 787 -83.47 6.25 -12.39
N ARG A 788 -82.76 6.45 -11.27
CA ARG A 788 -83.29 6.12 -9.93
C ARG A 788 -84.44 7.05 -9.55
N ALA A 789 -84.25 8.36 -9.72
CA ALA A 789 -85.29 9.36 -9.47
C ALA A 789 -86.54 9.12 -10.34
N GLU A 790 -86.37 8.72 -11.61
CA GLU A 790 -87.44 8.34 -12.52
C GLU A 790 -88.24 7.13 -12.00
N GLN A 791 -87.56 6.04 -11.62
CA GLN A 791 -88.20 4.84 -11.07
C GLN A 791 -88.96 5.12 -9.76
N LEU A 792 -88.43 6.02 -8.91
CA LEU A 792 -89.12 6.49 -7.71
C LEU A 792 -90.32 7.37 -8.07
N SER A 793 -90.18 8.31 -9.01
CA SER A 793 -91.27 9.18 -9.45
C SER A 793 -92.46 8.40 -10.04
N ALA A 794 -92.18 7.29 -10.75
CA ALA A 794 -93.19 6.40 -11.29
C ALA A 794 -93.96 5.66 -10.17
N ARG A 795 -93.27 5.23 -9.11
CA ARG A 795 -93.88 4.59 -7.93
C ARG A 795 -94.69 5.56 -7.08
N ALA A 796 -94.28 6.84 -7.04
CA ALA A 796 -95.03 7.91 -6.40
C ALA A 796 -96.20 8.43 -7.27
N GLY A 797 -96.31 8.01 -8.53
CA GLY A 797 -97.11 8.68 -9.57
C GLY A 797 -98.64 8.60 -9.41
N SER A 798 -99.16 7.69 -8.58
CA SER A 798 -100.58 7.61 -8.20
C SER A 798 -100.88 8.26 -6.84
N LEU A 799 -99.85 8.72 -6.12
CA LEU A 799 -99.93 9.08 -4.69
C LEU A 799 -99.77 10.59 -4.45
N VAL A 800 -99.42 11.38 -5.48
CA VAL A 800 -99.03 12.79 -5.36
C VAL A 800 -99.45 13.58 -6.61
N SER A 801 -99.83 14.86 -6.47
CA SER A 801 -100.02 15.73 -7.64
C SER A 801 -98.71 15.90 -8.43
N ARG A 802 -98.84 16.13 -9.75
CA ARG A 802 -97.70 16.34 -10.67
C ARG A 802 -96.92 17.62 -10.37
N ASP A 803 -97.50 18.56 -9.62
CA ASP A 803 -96.89 19.84 -9.23
C ASP A 803 -95.88 19.73 -8.06
N ALA A 804 -95.66 18.52 -7.52
CA ALA A 804 -94.70 18.31 -6.44
C ALA A 804 -93.25 18.62 -6.88
N ALA A 805 -92.51 19.35 -6.05
CA ALA A 805 -91.17 19.88 -6.36
C ALA A 805 -90.13 18.82 -6.81
N GLY A 806 -90.32 17.54 -6.45
CA GLY A 806 -89.49 16.44 -6.95
C GLY A 806 -89.56 16.25 -8.47
N PHE A 807 -90.73 16.45 -9.09
CA PHE A 807 -90.89 16.36 -10.55
C PHE A 807 -90.19 17.50 -11.28
N ALA A 808 -90.27 18.73 -10.75
CA ALA A 808 -89.55 19.88 -11.27
C ALA A 808 -88.03 19.66 -11.22
N LEU A 809 -87.49 19.27 -10.05
CA LEU A 809 -86.07 18.97 -9.88
C LEU A 809 -85.58 17.83 -10.80
N LEU A 810 -86.41 16.81 -11.04
CA LEU A 810 -86.07 15.73 -11.97
C LEU A 810 -86.03 16.21 -13.44
N GLN A 811 -86.94 17.10 -13.83
CA GLN A 811 -86.93 17.68 -15.18
C GLN A 811 -85.77 18.66 -15.38
N GLU A 812 -85.39 19.42 -14.35
CA GLU A 812 -84.16 20.20 -14.37
C GLU A 812 -82.90 19.32 -14.40
N ALA A 813 -82.88 18.18 -13.69
CA ALA A 813 -81.77 17.24 -13.70
C ALA A 813 -81.53 16.69 -15.13
N ARG A 814 -82.60 16.27 -15.80
CA ARG A 814 -82.59 15.89 -17.22
C ARG A 814 -82.11 17.02 -18.13
N THR A 815 -82.56 18.25 -17.88
CA THR A 815 -82.15 19.43 -18.67
C THR A 815 -80.66 19.71 -18.51
N SER A 816 -80.15 19.65 -17.28
CA SER A 816 -78.72 19.81 -16.96
C SER A 816 -77.89 18.67 -17.58
N TYR A 817 -78.40 17.42 -17.54
CA TYR A 817 -77.76 16.27 -18.16
C TYR A 817 -77.68 16.38 -19.68
N ASN A 818 -78.74 16.85 -20.34
CA ASN A 818 -78.77 17.05 -21.79
C ASN A 818 -77.86 18.20 -22.26
N GLN A 819 -77.37 19.05 -21.35
CA GLN A 819 -76.34 20.06 -21.62
C GLN A 819 -74.91 19.50 -21.55
N ILE A 820 -74.73 18.23 -21.17
CA ILE A 820 -73.48 17.48 -21.34
C ILE A 820 -73.34 17.10 -22.82
N GLY A 821 -73.00 18.09 -23.65
CA GLY A 821 -72.75 17.92 -25.08
C GLY A 821 -71.48 17.13 -25.38
N GLN A 822 -71.08 17.09 -26.66
CA GLN A 822 -69.82 16.48 -27.06
C GLN A 822 -68.63 17.29 -26.54
N VAL A 823 -67.66 16.60 -25.94
CA VAL A 823 -66.59 17.20 -25.13
C VAL A 823 -65.26 17.12 -25.87
N TYR A 824 -64.75 18.26 -26.34
CA TYR A 824 -63.58 18.31 -27.21
C TYR A 824 -62.33 18.86 -26.51
N ASN A 825 -62.42 20.06 -25.93
CA ASN A 825 -61.29 20.74 -25.27
C ASN A 825 -61.43 20.78 -23.73
N GLU A 826 -60.40 21.26 -23.03
CA GLU A 826 -60.37 21.33 -21.56
C GLU A 826 -61.51 22.17 -20.96
N ALA A 827 -61.90 23.29 -21.60
CA ALA A 827 -63.03 24.11 -21.15
C ALA A 827 -64.38 23.43 -21.38
N ASP A 828 -64.50 22.55 -22.39
CA ASP A 828 -65.66 21.67 -22.54
C ASP A 828 -65.69 20.61 -21.44
N MET A 829 -64.55 20.01 -21.10
CA MET A 829 -64.45 19.00 -20.03
C MET A 829 -64.85 19.58 -18.68
N GLN A 830 -64.38 20.79 -18.36
CA GLN A 830 -64.76 21.50 -17.14
C GLN A 830 -66.25 21.89 -17.12
N ARG A 831 -66.83 22.31 -18.27
CA ARG A 831 -68.27 22.57 -18.38
C ARG A 831 -69.12 21.30 -18.22
N ALA A 832 -68.72 20.22 -18.88
CA ALA A 832 -69.38 18.91 -18.81
C ALA A 832 -69.35 18.32 -17.39
N LEU A 833 -68.24 18.45 -16.67
CA LEU A 833 -68.15 18.04 -15.26
C LEU A 833 -69.13 18.81 -14.37
N ARG A 834 -69.24 20.13 -14.54
CA ARG A 834 -70.22 20.94 -13.78
C ARG A 834 -71.67 20.53 -14.08
N TRP A 835 -72.02 20.38 -15.37
CA TRP A 835 -73.36 19.93 -15.75
C TRP A 835 -73.69 18.51 -15.27
N ALA A 836 -72.72 17.59 -15.27
CA ALA A 836 -72.87 16.26 -14.69
C ALA A 836 -73.12 16.30 -13.18
N GLN A 837 -72.35 17.11 -12.44
CA GLN A 837 -72.51 17.28 -10.99
C GLN A 837 -73.86 17.92 -10.63
N GLU A 838 -74.27 18.97 -11.35
CA GLU A 838 -75.57 19.62 -11.14
C GLU A 838 -76.75 18.69 -11.48
N ALA A 839 -76.66 17.93 -12.58
CA ALA A 839 -77.64 16.91 -12.94
C ALA A 839 -77.75 15.80 -11.88
N TYR A 840 -76.60 15.30 -11.38
CA TYR A 840 -76.55 14.33 -10.30
C TYR A 840 -77.24 14.87 -9.03
N GLU A 841 -76.85 16.07 -8.57
CA GLU A 841 -77.41 16.66 -7.35
C GLU A 841 -78.92 16.87 -7.43
N LYS A 842 -79.43 17.40 -8.54
CA LYS A 842 -80.87 17.63 -8.72
C LYS A 842 -81.65 16.30 -8.71
N ALA A 843 -81.13 15.26 -9.35
CA ALA A 843 -81.73 13.93 -9.32
C ALA A 843 -81.67 13.25 -7.94
N GLU A 844 -80.58 13.47 -7.18
CA GLU A 844 -80.44 13.00 -5.79
C GLU A 844 -81.47 13.66 -4.86
N ARG A 845 -81.65 15.00 -4.98
CA ARG A 845 -82.68 15.76 -4.25
C ARG A 845 -84.09 15.31 -4.63
N ALA A 846 -84.37 15.12 -5.92
CA ALA A 846 -85.64 14.58 -6.40
C ALA A 846 -85.92 13.17 -5.86
N SER A 847 -84.92 12.27 -5.90
CA SER A 847 -85.02 10.90 -5.35
C SER A 847 -85.44 10.92 -3.88
N ARG A 848 -84.77 11.74 -3.05
CA ARG A 848 -85.10 11.86 -1.63
C ARG A 848 -86.51 12.38 -1.36
N ILE A 849 -87.03 13.29 -2.19
CA ILE A 849 -88.42 13.76 -2.10
C ILE A 849 -89.39 12.61 -2.43
N PHE A 850 -89.17 11.88 -3.53
CA PHE A 850 -90.03 10.75 -3.90
C PHE A 850 -89.98 9.60 -2.89
N GLU A 851 -88.81 9.28 -2.33
CA GLU A 851 -88.68 8.26 -1.27
C GLU A 851 -89.41 8.62 0.02
N ALA A 852 -89.45 9.91 0.39
CA ALA A 852 -90.22 10.36 1.56
C ALA A 852 -91.72 10.23 1.31
N LEU A 853 -92.19 10.59 0.11
CA LEU A 853 -93.59 10.50 -0.30
C LEU A 853 -94.08 9.03 -0.39
N ILE A 854 -93.29 8.13 -0.98
CA ILE A 854 -93.62 6.70 -1.04
C ILE A 854 -93.70 6.10 0.38
N ARG A 855 -92.77 6.46 1.27
CA ARG A 855 -92.77 5.99 2.67
C ARG A 855 -93.95 6.51 3.50
N ALA A 856 -94.48 7.69 3.17
CA ALA A 856 -95.70 8.20 3.78
C ALA A 856 -96.97 7.48 3.30
N ALA A 857 -96.96 6.96 2.06
CA ALA A 857 -98.09 6.24 1.47
C ALA A 857 -98.14 4.75 1.81
N SER A 858 -97.00 4.06 1.91
CA SER A 858 -96.94 2.60 2.12
C SER A 858 -97.22 2.15 3.57
N GLN A 859 -98.14 2.83 4.26
CA GLN A 859 -98.66 2.48 5.59
C GLN A 859 -100.20 2.35 5.60
N GLY A 860 -100.85 2.37 4.42
CA GLY A 860 -102.29 2.21 4.28
C GLY A 860 -102.72 1.20 3.22
N ASP A 861 -103.63 0.31 3.65
CA ASP A 861 -104.49 -0.61 2.89
C ASP A 861 -103.86 -1.89 2.27
N ASP A 862 -104.58 -3.01 2.41
CA ASP A 862 -104.10 -4.38 2.15
C ASP A 862 -105.27 -5.40 2.00
N SER A 863 -105.78 -5.64 0.78
CA SER A 863 -106.88 -6.61 0.52
C SER A 863 -107.15 -6.95 -0.97
N LEU A 864 -107.18 -8.26 -1.31
CA LEU A 864 -107.78 -8.91 -2.51
C LEU A 864 -107.25 -8.46 -3.91
N GLY A 865 -107.36 -9.24 -5.01
CA GLY A 865 -107.83 -10.62 -5.25
C GLY A 865 -107.55 -11.03 -6.72
N ASP A 866 -107.56 -12.32 -7.05
CA ASP A 866 -107.02 -12.89 -8.32
C ASP A 866 -108.10 -13.36 -9.34
N PHE A 867 -107.66 -13.72 -10.57
CA PHE A 867 -108.10 -14.85 -11.44
C PHE A 867 -108.47 -14.54 -12.94
N ILE A 868 -108.07 -15.45 -13.84
CA ILE A 868 -108.30 -15.54 -15.33
C ILE A 868 -107.59 -14.43 -16.16
N GLY A 869 -106.75 -14.64 -17.20
CA GLY A 869 -106.14 -15.76 -17.95
C GLY A 869 -105.23 -15.15 -19.07
N GLY A 870 -104.54 -15.79 -20.03
CA GLY A 870 -104.30 -17.17 -20.48
C GLY A 870 -104.18 -17.18 -22.05
N VAL A 871 -103.37 -17.96 -22.79
CA VAL A 871 -102.36 -19.03 -22.57
C VAL A 871 -101.50 -19.20 -23.89
N LEU A 872 -100.38 -19.94 -23.88
CA LEU A 872 -99.48 -20.30 -25.04
C LEU A 872 -98.62 -19.13 -25.63
N VAL A 873 -97.56 -19.31 -26.45
CA VAL A 873 -96.93 -20.48 -27.14
C VAL A 873 -95.39 -20.47 -26.98
N GLY A 874 -94.76 -21.64 -26.71
CA GLY A 874 -93.40 -22.08 -27.14
C GLY A 874 -92.11 -21.31 -26.72
N THR A 875 -90.97 -21.94 -26.37
CA THR A 875 -90.63 -23.36 -26.13
C THR A 875 -89.37 -23.48 -25.25
N LEU A 876 -89.37 -24.45 -24.30
CA LEU A 876 -88.33 -25.43 -23.92
C LEU A 876 -86.82 -25.05 -24.05
N LEU A 877 -85.89 -25.39 -23.13
CA LEU A 877 -85.91 -26.29 -21.96
C LEU A 877 -84.67 -26.05 -21.04
N ASN A 878 -84.81 -26.32 -19.73
CA ASN A 878 -83.76 -26.70 -18.74
C ASN A 878 -82.52 -25.81 -18.46
N ASP A 879 -81.93 -25.75 -17.24
CA ASP A 879 -82.39 -26.17 -15.90
C ASP A 879 -81.62 -25.44 -14.77
N SER A 880 -82.17 -25.47 -13.54
CA SER A 880 -81.48 -25.52 -12.23
C SER A 880 -80.29 -24.59 -11.90
N ARG A 881 -80.65 -23.49 -11.24
CA ARG A 881 -79.98 -22.80 -10.10
C ARG A 881 -79.45 -23.76 -8.99
N PRO A 882 -78.65 -23.33 -7.95
CA PRO A 882 -78.03 -22.01 -7.68
C PRO A 882 -76.60 -21.98 -7.02
N ARG A 883 -76.14 -20.75 -6.68
CA ARG A 883 -75.33 -20.30 -5.50
C ARG A 883 -73.77 -20.35 -5.51
N ARG A 884 -73.23 -19.12 -5.48
CA ARG A 884 -72.15 -18.55 -4.64
C ARG A 884 -70.65 -18.65 -5.05
N SER A 885 -70.01 -17.50 -4.80
CA SER A 885 -68.61 -17.24 -4.38
C SER A 885 -67.41 -17.57 -5.28
N SER A 886 -66.86 -16.48 -5.85
CA SER A 886 -65.49 -15.99 -5.58
C SER A 886 -64.27 -16.55 -6.33
N TRP A 887 -63.51 -15.58 -6.89
CA TRP A 887 -62.03 -15.53 -7.03
C TRP A 887 -61.33 -16.18 -8.25
N SER A 888 -60.37 -15.41 -8.77
CA SER A 888 -59.13 -15.77 -9.49
C SER A 888 -59.14 -16.74 -10.69
N GLY A 889 -58.72 -16.23 -11.85
CA GLY A 889 -58.21 -17.01 -12.99
C GLY A 889 -59.30 -17.63 -13.90
N GLY A 890 -58.99 -17.97 -15.17
CA GLY A 890 -57.75 -17.74 -15.91
C GLY A 890 -57.87 -18.15 -17.38
N SER A 891 -57.13 -17.46 -18.24
CA SER A 891 -57.07 -17.54 -19.72
C SER A 891 -57.10 -18.93 -20.36
N ARG A 892 -57.61 -19.02 -21.60
CA ARG A 892 -56.86 -19.63 -22.74
C ARG A 892 -57.46 -19.39 -24.14
N GLY A 893 -56.55 -19.37 -25.13
CA GLY A 893 -56.83 -19.33 -26.57
C GLY A 893 -55.99 -18.25 -27.29
N GLY A 894 -54.91 -18.57 -28.00
CA GLY A 894 -54.22 -19.86 -28.19
C GLY A 894 -52.97 -19.75 -29.10
N GLY A 895 -52.05 -20.72 -29.03
CA GLY A 895 -50.75 -20.70 -29.75
C GLY A 895 -49.69 -19.78 -29.11
N GLY A 896 -48.38 -20.02 -29.13
CA GLY A 896 -47.56 -21.02 -29.83
C GLY A 896 -46.43 -20.29 -30.60
N PHE A 897 -45.13 -20.58 -30.48
CA PHE A 897 -44.40 -21.74 -29.96
C PHE A 897 -43.06 -21.36 -29.30
N GLY A 898 -42.50 -22.26 -28.49
CA GLY A 898 -41.08 -22.30 -28.09
C GLY A 898 -40.67 -21.36 -26.95
N GLY A 899 -39.87 -21.76 -25.95
CA GLY A 899 -39.33 -23.10 -25.65
C GLY A 899 -37.95 -22.99 -25.01
N GLY A 900 -37.76 -23.46 -23.76
CA GLY A 900 -36.45 -23.37 -23.12
C GLY A 900 -36.33 -24.05 -21.75
N SER A 901 -35.07 -24.28 -21.36
CA SER A 901 -34.52 -24.61 -20.03
C SER A 901 -33.00 -24.41 -20.15
N ARG A 902 -32.25 -23.80 -19.22
CA ARG A 902 -32.06 -24.08 -17.77
C ARG A 902 -31.45 -25.46 -17.50
N GLY A 903 -30.29 -25.49 -16.85
CA GLY A 903 -29.70 -26.70 -16.27
C GLY A 903 -28.18 -26.64 -16.22
N SER A 904 -27.58 -26.87 -15.05
CA SER A 904 -26.13 -26.81 -14.82
C SER A 904 -25.54 -28.20 -14.51
N GLY A 905 -24.29 -28.42 -14.92
CA GLY A 905 -23.33 -29.21 -14.13
C GLY A 905 -22.72 -30.47 -14.74
N GLY A 906 -21.39 -30.49 -14.85
CA GLY A 906 -20.57 -31.62 -14.39
C GLY A 906 -19.93 -32.56 -15.42
N PHE A 907 -18.64 -32.84 -15.18
CA PHE A 907 -17.87 -34.05 -15.53
C PHE A 907 -17.72 -34.49 -17.01
N GLY A 908 -16.59 -34.10 -17.62
CA GLY A 908 -15.39 -34.96 -17.59
C GLY A 908 -15.12 -35.99 -18.72
N SER A 909 -13.87 -35.93 -19.21
CA SER A 909 -13.08 -36.97 -19.92
C SER A 909 -13.10 -37.08 -21.47
N GLY A 910 -11.89 -36.88 -22.05
CA GLY A 910 -11.25 -37.62 -23.16
C GLY A 910 -11.96 -37.92 -24.49
N GLY A 911 -11.40 -37.44 -25.62
CA GLY A 911 -11.81 -37.92 -26.96
C GLY A 911 -11.11 -37.25 -28.16
N ARG A 912 -10.01 -37.84 -28.63
CA ARG A 912 -9.15 -37.43 -29.77
C ARG A 912 -9.85 -36.95 -31.08
N SER A 913 -9.20 -35.96 -31.71
CA SER A 913 -8.85 -35.84 -33.16
C SER A 913 -9.93 -35.80 -34.27
N GLY A 914 -9.74 -34.89 -35.24
CA GLY A 914 -10.32 -35.05 -36.59
C GLY A 914 -10.14 -33.88 -37.57
N GLY A 915 -9.27 -34.04 -38.57
CA GLY A 915 -9.42 -33.46 -39.91
C GLY A 915 -9.12 -31.97 -40.13
N GLY A 916 -7.90 -31.66 -40.59
CA GLY A 916 -7.58 -30.42 -41.32
C GLY A 916 -6.94 -30.75 -42.68
N PHE A 917 -7.60 -30.41 -43.79
CA PHE A 917 -7.01 -30.39 -45.13
C PHE A 917 -6.32 -29.02 -45.37
N GLY A 918 -5.29 -28.88 -46.22
CA GLY A 918 -4.57 -29.93 -46.95
C GLY A 918 -4.18 -29.53 -48.38
N GLY A 919 -3.10 -28.75 -48.55
CA GLY A 919 -2.48 -28.45 -49.85
C GLY A 919 -1.89 -27.04 -49.93
N GLY A 920 -0.75 -26.78 -50.60
CA GLY A 920 0.18 -27.75 -51.21
C GLY A 920 1.27 -27.08 -52.06
N GLY A 921 2.55 -27.30 -51.72
CA GLY A 921 3.73 -26.81 -52.44
C GLY A 921 4.98 -27.62 -52.03
N ARG A 922 6.02 -27.68 -52.86
CA ARG A 922 7.14 -28.65 -52.70
C ARG A 922 8.53 -28.04 -52.92
N SER A 923 9.53 -28.81 -52.46
CA SER A 923 11.00 -28.69 -52.63
C SER A 923 11.74 -27.74 -51.67
N GLY A 924 12.95 -28.08 -51.20
CA GLY A 924 13.62 -29.39 -51.29
C GLY A 924 15.09 -29.41 -50.84
N GLY A 925 15.45 -30.39 -49.98
CA GLY A 925 16.82 -30.58 -49.46
C GLY A 925 17.11 -29.80 -48.16
N GLY A 926 18.07 -30.20 -47.32
CA GLY A 926 18.88 -31.42 -47.33
C GLY A 926 20.12 -31.30 -46.42
N PHE A 927 20.47 -32.37 -45.69
CA PHE A 927 21.55 -32.44 -44.67
C PHE A 927 21.33 -31.56 -43.41
N GLY A 928 21.62 -31.99 -42.18
CA GLY A 928 21.93 -33.35 -41.68
C GLY A 928 23.38 -33.55 -41.24
N GLY A 929 23.65 -33.40 -39.94
CA GLY A 929 24.94 -33.70 -39.31
C GLY A 929 24.94 -33.34 -37.81
N GLY A 930 25.73 -34.04 -36.98
CA GLY A 930 25.82 -33.75 -35.55
C GLY A 930 26.75 -34.71 -34.77
N ARG A 931 26.92 -34.43 -33.47
CA ARG A 931 27.83 -35.08 -32.49
C ARG A 931 29.33 -34.79 -32.65
N SER A 932 29.86 -33.94 -31.78
CA SER A 932 30.74 -34.34 -30.65
C SER A 932 31.02 -33.09 -29.79
N GLY A 933 31.38 -33.19 -28.51
CA GLY A 933 31.64 -34.40 -27.70
C GLY A 933 33.11 -34.56 -27.35
N GLY A 934 33.62 -33.64 -26.53
CA GLY A 934 34.98 -33.68 -25.98
C GLY A 934 35.07 -32.69 -24.83
N GLY A 935 35.81 -33.05 -23.78
CA GLY A 935 36.11 -32.17 -22.67
C GLY A 935 37.56 -32.37 -22.25
N TRP A 936 38.20 -31.25 -21.93
CA TRP A 936 39.29 -31.07 -20.97
C TRP A 936 39.08 -29.68 -20.35
#